data_AF-A0A2J6TF57-F1
#
_entry.id   AF-A0A2J6TF57-F1
#
_cell.length_a   1.000
_cell.length_b   1.000
_cell.length_c   1.000
_cell.angle_alpha   90.00
_cell.angle_beta   90.00
_cell.angle_gamma   90.00
#
_symmetry.space_group_name_H-M   'P 1'
#
loop_
_entity.id
_entity.type
_entity.pdbx_description
1 polymer ?
#
loop_
_entity_poly.entity_id
_entity_poly.type
_entity_poly.pdbx_seq_one_letter_code
_entity_poly.pdbx_strand_id
1 'polypeptide(L)'
;MSGHVQNSAEPEQSLKRPIDHFSEEQARPSQPILPEDSVTKAEKIERNGVNGKAEDLDEQEPAAKRIKMEDSIETVAGNGPEEKKVDSRDKVKGIALVKTEYLIDTYKRAVTTSTLDDDAAEGRGHADDRDNNGDNRKGGRGDKKKKRKEKGQNKNREFGSWYDMIRLCNSRANTPEFSPKECSFGDTCKCCHDLRKYLKEGKREDLDTFDKRCPVWEVHGTCYAGWKCRFVSSHSKEIEREDGRKELVLIDKDDAKPLEDDDENRKGVYNVVSTADKLDLARRRAKTEKSDKYIEWLENDQKEMDKIYHQKKEETAEKREENRATFTDPPLLPSEKRRIYFGPETPVLAPLTTQGNLPFRRMCVEFGAQLTYSEMAMSIPLIQGQKSEWALMKAHESEISAPRYTPTSVVQEYTNSKDLKFGAQISASKPWQALKAAEVMPRLLPHLRVIDINCGCPIELVYQQGAGSALLDAPSKLEKMIRGMNVVSGEVPITAKIRMGTRDGKPTAQKTIERLAFGGYEARQRLGAPGCAAITLHGRSRQQRYTKNADWSYIAECATLVKSYNQKKDDLTDTINEPDARTQANTLDGRMYFVGNGDCYSHVDYLDHIQNAGVDSVMVARGALIKPWIFEEIEKGQYIDKSASERLGYIEKFVRYGLEAWGSDEVGVGQTRRFLLEWLSFAHRYVPVGILAHLPPSLQDRPPAYRGRSDLETLLASDNYLDWIKISEMYLGPAHKDFRFQPKHKSNSYEIEAEG
;
A
#
# COMPACT_ATOMS: atom_id res chain seq x y z
N MET A 1 -17.32 52.95 22.41
CA MET A 1 -15.92 53.37 22.57
C MET A 1 -15.07 52.49 21.68
N SER A 2 -14.73 53.07 20.53
CA SER A 2 -13.92 52.53 19.45
C SER A 2 -12.44 52.56 19.83
N GLY A 3 -11.73 51.45 19.63
CA GLY A 3 -10.28 51.37 19.67
C GLY A 3 -9.77 50.61 18.44
N HIS A 4 -9.51 51.35 17.38
CA HIS A 4 -8.76 50.89 16.20
C HIS A 4 -7.27 50.83 16.52
N VAL A 5 -6.58 49.76 16.07
CA VAL A 5 -5.25 49.90 15.45
C VAL A 5 -5.20 48.96 14.24
N GLN A 6 -4.79 49.54 13.11
CA GLN A 6 -4.68 48.98 11.78
C GLN A 6 -3.56 47.93 11.67
N ASN A 7 -3.69 46.99 10.75
CA ASN A 7 -2.54 46.46 10.03
C ASN A 7 -2.91 46.33 8.55
N SER A 8 -2.28 47.18 7.75
CA SER A 8 -2.35 47.26 6.29
C SER A 8 -0.99 46.86 5.73
N ALA A 9 -0.96 45.94 4.76
CA ALA A 9 -0.16 46.01 3.53
C ALA A 9 -0.11 44.64 2.83
N GLU A 10 0.04 44.73 1.51
CA GLU A 10 -0.26 43.79 0.43
C GLU A 10 0.75 42.64 0.20
N PRO A 11 0.40 41.69 -0.70
CA PRO A 11 1.16 40.46 -0.95
C PRO A 11 2.03 40.60 -2.21
N GLU A 12 3.35 40.67 -2.07
CA GLU A 12 4.28 40.45 -3.20
C GLU A 12 5.72 40.30 -2.68
N GLN A 13 6.22 39.08 -2.52
CA GLN A 13 7.67 38.83 -2.47
C GLN A 13 8.03 37.56 -3.25
N SER A 14 8.37 37.82 -4.53
CA SER A 14 9.16 36.98 -5.42
C SER A 14 10.44 36.48 -4.75
N LEU A 15 10.61 35.16 -4.64
CA LEU A 15 11.90 34.53 -4.34
C LEU A 15 12.78 34.51 -5.61
N LYS A 16 13.36 35.65 -5.95
CA LYS A 16 14.61 35.72 -6.74
C LYS A 16 15.74 36.01 -5.77
N ARG A 17 16.69 35.08 -5.61
CA ARG A 17 17.94 35.36 -4.89
C ARG A 17 18.90 36.15 -5.80
N PRO A 18 19.72 37.06 -5.24
CA PRO A 18 20.68 37.85 -6.02
C PRO A 18 21.85 36.97 -6.47
N ILE A 19 22.28 37.22 -7.71
CA ILE A 19 23.54 36.73 -8.26
C ILE A 19 24.61 37.71 -7.80
N ASP A 20 25.49 37.30 -6.89
CA ASP A 20 26.72 38.03 -6.60
C ASP A 20 27.82 37.57 -7.55
N HIS A 21 28.39 38.56 -8.24
CA HIS A 21 29.48 38.48 -9.18
C HIS A 21 30.74 37.87 -8.55
N PHE A 22 31.18 36.72 -9.06
CA PHE A 22 32.59 36.33 -9.03
C PHE A 22 33.21 36.60 -10.40
N SER A 23 34.32 37.33 -10.35
CA SER A 23 35.15 37.80 -11.45
C SER A 23 35.74 36.65 -12.28
N GLU A 24 35.87 36.91 -13.58
CA GLU A 24 36.52 36.08 -14.59
C GLU A 24 37.97 35.74 -14.21
N GLU A 25 38.27 34.45 -14.05
CA GLU A 25 39.64 33.95 -14.18
C GLU A 25 39.64 32.63 -14.98
N GLN A 26 39.90 32.82 -16.28
CA GLN A 26 40.46 31.91 -17.29
C GLN A 26 40.31 30.39 -17.11
N ALA A 27 39.51 29.81 -18.01
CA ALA A 27 39.38 28.39 -18.28
C ALA A 27 40.73 27.69 -18.53
N ARG A 28 40.98 26.59 -17.81
CA ARG A 28 42.04 25.63 -18.16
C ARG A 28 41.52 24.62 -19.19
N PRO A 29 42.20 24.45 -20.35
CA PRO A 29 41.75 23.54 -21.39
C PRO A 29 41.99 22.06 -21.04
N SER A 30 41.15 21.21 -21.63
CA SER A 30 41.21 19.74 -21.61
C SER A 30 42.57 19.20 -22.08
N GLN A 31 43.16 18.29 -21.31
CA GLN A 31 44.38 17.57 -21.69
C GLN A 31 44.07 16.49 -22.74
N PRO A 32 44.89 16.36 -23.81
CA PRO A 32 44.67 15.42 -24.91
C PRO A 32 45.16 14.00 -24.61
N ILE A 33 44.52 13.04 -25.27
CA ILE A 33 44.86 11.63 -25.35
C ILE A 33 46.16 11.47 -26.16
N LEU A 34 47.13 10.72 -25.64
CA LEU A 34 48.34 10.34 -26.37
C LEU A 34 48.12 9.04 -27.18
N PRO A 35 48.57 8.97 -28.45
CA PRO A 35 48.55 7.76 -29.29
C PRO A 35 49.90 7.00 -29.30
N GLU A 36 49.88 5.83 -29.98
CA GLU A 36 50.97 4.89 -30.31
C GLU A 36 51.18 3.80 -29.23
N ASP A 37 51.15 2.48 -29.49
CA ASP A 37 51.44 1.76 -30.74
C ASP A 37 50.96 0.29 -30.75
N SER A 38 50.92 -0.29 -31.96
CA SER A 38 50.82 -1.72 -32.33
C SER A 38 49.43 -2.37 -32.58
N VAL A 39 48.88 -2.05 -33.77
CA VAL A 39 48.58 -2.97 -34.91
C VAL A 39 48.86 -4.47 -34.62
N THR A 40 47.96 -5.44 -34.81
CA THR A 40 47.57 -5.99 -36.13
C THR A 40 46.34 -6.91 -36.14
N LYS A 41 45.50 -6.65 -37.16
CA LYS A 41 44.83 -7.55 -38.13
C LYS A 41 43.73 -8.54 -37.72
N ALA A 42 42.63 -8.38 -38.47
CA ALA A 42 41.47 -9.23 -38.62
C ALA A 42 41.69 -10.39 -39.61
N GLU A 43 40.83 -11.42 -39.52
CA GLU A 43 40.10 -12.18 -40.57
C GLU A 43 39.78 -13.61 -40.03
N LYS A 44 38.51 -14.01 -39.82
CA LYS A 44 37.47 -14.56 -40.75
C LYS A 44 37.71 -16.01 -41.24
N ILE A 45 36.62 -16.82 -41.20
CA ILE A 45 36.31 -18.04 -42.02
C ILE A 45 36.91 -19.37 -41.48
N GLU A 46 36.26 -20.54 -41.37
CA GLU A 46 34.90 -21.07 -41.61
C GLU A 46 34.73 -22.48 -40.97
N ARG A 47 33.48 -22.80 -40.60
CA ARG A 47 32.68 -24.04 -40.80
C ARG A 47 33.16 -25.49 -40.52
N ASN A 48 32.22 -26.20 -39.87
CA ASN A 48 31.70 -27.57 -40.09
C ASN A 48 32.30 -28.76 -39.33
N GLY A 49 31.40 -29.59 -38.76
CA GLY A 49 31.65 -31.02 -38.55
C GLY A 49 30.90 -31.63 -37.36
N VAL A 50 30.06 -32.63 -37.62
CA VAL A 50 29.06 -33.23 -36.73
C VAL A 50 29.39 -34.72 -36.46
N ASN A 51 28.86 -35.25 -35.35
CA ASN A 51 28.59 -36.67 -34.98
C ASN A 51 29.66 -37.53 -34.25
N GLY A 52 29.28 -38.00 -33.05
CA GLY A 52 28.82 -39.40 -32.87
C GLY A 52 29.63 -40.36 -31.96
N LYS A 53 29.01 -40.73 -30.81
CA LYS A 53 28.97 -42.04 -30.07
C LYS A 53 30.29 -42.78 -29.73
N ALA A 54 30.66 -42.95 -28.46
CA ALA A 54 30.18 -43.90 -27.43
C ALA A 54 30.83 -45.30 -27.52
N GLU A 55 31.58 -45.72 -26.48
CA GLU A 55 31.41 -47.01 -25.78
C GLU A 55 32.33 -47.12 -24.54
N ASP A 56 31.79 -47.83 -23.55
CA ASP A 56 32.14 -47.96 -22.13
C ASP A 56 33.29 -48.95 -21.83
N LEU A 57 33.83 -48.92 -20.59
CA LEU A 57 33.57 -49.95 -19.55
C LEU A 57 34.50 -49.81 -18.31
N ASP A 58 33.83 -49.79 -17.14
CA ASP A 58 34.14 -50.44 -15.84
C ASP A 58 35.41 -50.05 -15.03
N GLU A 59 35.40 -49.92 -13.70
CA GLU A 59 34.44 -50.30 -12.65
C GLU A 59 34.87 -49.66 -11.29
N GLN A 60 33.90 -49.54 -10.38
CA GLN A 60 33.98 -49.56 -8.90
C GLN A 60 34.41 -48.31 -8.07
N GLU A 61 33.39 -47.70 -7.44
CA GLU A 61 33.41 -47.05 -6.11
C GLU A 61 33.55 -48.11 -4.96
N PRO A 62 33.73 -47.80 -3.64
CA PRO A 62 33.43 -46.53 -2.95
C PRO A 62 34.39 -46.08 -1.80
N ALA A 63 34.02 -44.92 -1.22
CA ALA A 63 34.05 -44.59 0.22
C ALA A 63 35.21 -43.74 0.83
N ALA A 64 34.82 -42.50 1.16
CA ALA A 64 34.89 -41.89 2.50
C ALA A 64 36.19 -41.25 3.06
N LYS A 65 35.94 -40.07 3.66
CA LYS A 65 36.60 -39.37 4.79
C LYS A 65 37.77 -38.41 4.54
N ARG A 66 37.54 -37.18 5.03
CA ARG A 66 38.47 -36.10 5.34
C ARG A 66 39.47 -36.48 6.46
N ILE A 67 40.58 -35.73 6.50
CA ILE A 67 41.42 -35.23 7.65
C ILE A 67 42.92 -35.46 7.29
N LYS A 68 43.72 -34.41 6.99
CA LYS A 68 44.49 -33.47 7.84
C LYS A 68 45.90 -34.00 8.20
N MET A 69 46.95 -33.24 7.86
CA MET A 69 48.27 -33.15 8.53
C MET A 69 48.81 -31.74 8.17
N GLU A 70 48.91 -30.74 9.04
CA GLU A 70 49.77 -30.52 10.24
C GLU A 70 51.28 -30.38 9.95
N ASP A 71 51.70 -29.11 9.96
CA ASP A 71 52.84 -28.45 10.60
C ASP A 71 54.26 -29.04 10.55
N SER A 72 55.19 -28.16 10.15
CA SER A 72 56.55 -28.10 10.70
C SER A 72 56.83 -26.68 11.18
N ILE A 73 57.08 -26.59 12.48
CA ILE A 73 57.47 -25.41 13.26
C ILE A 73 58.99 -25.29 13.22
N GLU A 74 59.51 -24.09 12.97
CA GLU A 74 60.73 -23.60 13.64
C GLU A 74 60.50 -22.19 14.21
N THR A 75 60.68 -22.12 15.53
CA THR A 75 60.65 -20.95 16.44
C THR A 75 61.78 -19.95 16.12
N VAL A 76 61.69 -18.64 16.40
CA VAL A 76 61.85 -18.00 17.73
C VAL A 76 61.46 -16.50 17.71
N ALA A 77 60.75 -16.08 18.77
CA ALA A 77 60.63 -14.76 19.43
C ALA A 77 59.86 -13.58 18.77
N GLY A 78 58.62 -13.40 19.24
CA GLY A 78 58.31 -12.28 20.14
C GLY A 78 57.96 -10.91 19.55
N ASN A 79 56.76 -10.76 18.98
CA ASN A 79 55.75 -9.74 19.33
C ASN A 79 54.53 -9.91 18.42
N GLY A 80 53.32 -9.94 19.01
CA GLY A 80 52.10 -10.41 18.37
C GLY A 80 51.63 -9.58 17.16
N PRO A 81 50.86 -10.17 16.23
CA PRO A 81 50.30 -9.42 15.11
C PRO A 81 49.10 -8.59 15.61
N GLU A 82 49.16 -7.29 15.33
CA GLU A 82 48.06 -6.36 15.49
C GLU A 82 46.80 -6.88 14.80
N GLU A 83 45.74 -7.12 15.56
CA GLU A 83 44.39 -7.17 15.03
C GLU A 83 44.08 -5.82 14.39
N LYS A 84 43.75 -5.80 13.09
CA LYS A 84 43.17 -4.63 12.44
C LYS A 84 41.87 -4.27 13.18
N LYS A 85 41.95 -3.27 14.07
CA LYS A 85 40.77 -2.62 14.64
C LYS A 85 39.96 -2.03 13.50
N VAL A 86 38.78 -2.60 13.25
CA VAL A 86 37.74 -1.91 12.48
C VAL A 86 37.47 -0.60 13.19
N ASP A 87 37.61 0.51 12.48
CA ASP A 87 37.35 1.83 13.05
C ASP A 87 35.86 1.90 13.43
N SER A 88 35.57 2.36 14.65
CA SER A 88 34.20 2.66 15.12
C SER A 88 33.41 3.63 14.23
N ARG A 89 34.07 4.23 13.22
CA ARG A 89 33.56 5.19 12.25
C ARG A 89 33.06 4.58 10.93
N ASP A 90 33.29 3.29 10.67
CA ASP A 90 32.85 2.66 9.41
C ASP A 90 31.39 2.19 9.49
N LYS A 91 30.55 2.62 8.52
CA LYS A 91 29.14 2.22 8.43
C LYS A 91 29.03 0.71 8.21
N VAL A 92 28.53 -0.01 9.23
CA VAL A 92 28.25 -1.45 9.11
C VAL A 92 26.87 -1.66 8.49
N LYS A 93 26.83 -2.28 7.30
CA LYS A 93 25.57 -2.53 6.57
C LYS A 93 24.59 -3.34 7.43
N GLY A 94 23.36 -2.83 7.60
CA GLY A 94 22.31 -3.50 8.35
C GLY A 94 22.29 -3.19 9.86
N ILE A 95 23.25 -2.41 10.38
CA ILE A 95 23.28 -1.98 11.78
C ILE A 95 23.16 -0.47 11.85
N ALA A 96 22.17 0.03 12.58
CA ALA A 96 22.01 1.45 12.80
C ALA A 96 22.98 1.86 13.91
N LEU A 97 23.95 2.71 13.56
CA LEU A 97 24.92 3.20 14.53
C LEU A 97 24.24 4.20 15.46
N VAL A 98 24.01 3.78 16.70
CA VAL A 98 23.48 4.63 17.78
C VAL A 98 24.67 5.18 18.58
N LYS A 99 24.58 6.44 19.04
CA LYS A 99 25.64 7.05 19.85
C LYS A 99 25.85 6.24 21.14
N THR A 100 27.11 6.15 21.56
CA THR A 100 27.56 5.24 22.62
C THR A 100 26.83 5.44 23.95
N GLU A 101 26.44 6.67 24.28
CA GLU A 101 25.74 7.01 25.53
C GLU A 101 24.31 6.47 25.62
N TYR A 102 23.71 6.06 24.50
CA TYR A 102 22.37 5.45 24.45
C TYR A 102 22.43 3.93 24.36
N LEU A 103 23.61 3.34 24.12
CA LEU A 103 23.75 1.89 24.01
C LEU A 103 23.55 1.24 25.38
N ILE A 104 22.79 0.16 25.41
CA ILE A 104 22.67 -0.69 26.60
C ILE A 104 23.81 -1.71 26.51
N ASP A 105 24.65 -1.76 27.53
CA ASP A 105 25.82 -2.64 27.58
C ASP A 105 25.39 -4.11 27.76
N THR A 106 25.05 -4.75 26.64
CA THR A 106 24.52 -6.12 26.66
C THR A 106 25.63 -7.15 26.51
N TYR A 107 26.47 -7.33 27.53
CA TYR A 107 27.40 -8.48 27.58
C TYR A 107 26.67 -9.83 27.88
N LYS A 108 25.33 -9.85 27.92
CA LYS A 108 24.53 -11.06 28.23
C LYS A 108 23.30 -11.31 27.34
N ARG A 109 23.06 -10.53 26.29
CA ARG A 109 22.10 -10.92 25.26
C ARG A 109 22.90 -11.45 24.08
N ALA A 110 23.03 -12.78 24.01
CA ALA A 110 23.55 -13.44 22.82
C ALA A 110 22.89 -12.81 21.59
N VAL A 111 23.71 -12.33 20.66
CA VAL A 111 23.28 -11.76 19.40
C VAL A 111 22.51 -12.83 18.64
N THR A 112 21.20 -12.91 18.87
CA THR A 112 20.29 -13.61 17.98
C THR A 112 20.03 -12.67 16.80
N THR A 113 21.04 -12.47 15.95
CA THR A 113 20.83 -12.08 14.55
C THR A 113 20.19 -13.27 13.83
N SER A 114 18.97 -13.63 14.20
CA SER A 114 18.11 -14.36 13.29
C SER A 114 17.68 -13.38 12.22
N THR A 115 18.03 -13.66 10.96
CA THR A 115 17.55 -12.92 9.78
C THR A 115 16.04 -12.74 9.89
N LEU A 116 15.60 -11.51 10.17
CA LEU A 116 14.19 -11.17 10.31
C LEU A 116 13.49 -11.36 8.95
N ASP A 117 12.44 -12.18 8.94
CA ASP A 117 11.66 -12.46 7.73
C ASP A 117 10.58 -11.37 7.56
N ASP A 118 10.93 -10.30 6.84
CA ASP A 118 10.03 -9.20 6.45
C ASP A 118 8.92 -9.68 5.49
N ASP A 119 9.00 -10.89 4.92
CA ASP A 119 8.07 -11.38 3.89
C ASP A 119 6.65 -11.66 4.42
N ALA A 120 6.50 -11.85 5.72
CA ALA A 120 5.19 -12.14 6.31
C ALA A 120 4.36 -10.87 6.50
N ALA A 121 4.95 -9.68 6.64
CA ALA A 121 4.27 -8.42 7.02
C ALA A 121 3.11 -8.06 6.08
N GLU A 122 3.28 -8.32 4.78
CA GLU A 122 2.34 -7.94 3.73
C GLU A 122 1.51 -9.12 3.18
N GLY A 123 1.82 -10.35 3.62
CA GLY A 123 1.13 -11.56 3.18
C GLY A 123 -0.15 -11.85 3.94
N ARG A 124 -1.30 -11.32 3.50
CA ARG A 124 -2.60 -11.92 3.81
C ARG A 124 -3.41 -12.04 2.53
N GLY A 125 -3.97 -13.23 2.26
CA GLY A 125 -5.17 -13.35 1.44
C GLY A 125 -6.39 -13.11 2.33
N HIS A 126 -7.44 -12.51 1.79
CA HIS A 126 -8.70 -12.27 2.50
C HIS A 126 -9.36 -13.59 2.89
N ALA A 127 -8.96 -14.14 4.05
CA ALA A 127 -9.84 -15.00 4.83
C ALA A 127 -10.70 -14.06 5.69
N ASP A 128 -12.00 -14.20 5.52
CA ASP A 128 -13.02 -13.29 6.02
C ASP A 128 -13.21 -13.49 7.53
N ASP A 129 -12.37 -12.84 8.34
CA ASP A 129 -12.52 -12.82 9.82
C ASP A 129 -13.30 -11.58 10.31
N ARG A 130 -13.85 -10.77 9.38
CA ARG A 130 -14.67 -9.59 9.76
C ARG A 130 -16.10 -9.99 10.12
N ASP A 131 -16.54 -11.17 9.69
CA ASP A 131 -17.77 -11.82 10.15
C ASP A 131 -17.41 -12.88 11.19
N ASN A 132 -17.26 -12.46 12.44
CA ASN A 132 -17.12 -13.35 13.58
C ASN A 132 -18.51 -13.91 13.93
N ASN A 133 -19.12 -14.61 12.97
CA ASN A 133 -20.40 -15.28 13.12
C ASN A 133 -20.11 -16.71 13.56
N GLY A 134 -20.44 -17.04 14.81
CA GLY A 134 -20.15 -18.31 15.44
C GLY A 134 -20.95 -19.47 14.86
N ASP A 135 -20.63 -19.93 13.65
CA ASP A 135 -21.16 -21.21 13.13
C ASP A 135 -20.15 -22.34 13.37
N ASN A 136 -20.50 -23.15 14.37
CA ASN A 136 -19.67 -24.18 14.96
C ASN A 136 -19.81 -25.46 14.12
N ARG A 137 -19.09 -25.58 13.00
CA ARG A 137 -19.03 -26.83 12.22
C ARG A 137 -17.62 -27.42 12.21
N LYS A 138 -17.34 -28.23 13.25
CA LYS A 138 -16.19 -29.14 13.29
C LYS A 138 -16.37 -30.26 12.26
N GLY A 139 -15.64 -30.18 11.15
CA GLY A 139 -15.39 -31.31 10.25
C GLY A 139 -14.03 -31.94 10.56
N GLY A 140 -14.02 -33.11 11.18
CA GLY A 140 -12.80 -33.84 11.52
C GLY A 140 -12.15 -34.52 10.32
N ARG A 141 -10.81 -34.54 10.28
CA ARG A 141 -10.00 -35.63 9.68
C ARG A 141 -8.50 -35.48 9.98
N GLY A 142 -7.95 -36.47 10.70
CA GLY A 142 -6.69 -37.16 10.40
C GLY A 142 -5.37 -36.41 10.61
N ASP A 143 -4.81 -36.52 11.81
CA ASP A 143 -3.47 -36.05 12.18
C ASP A 143 -2.37 -37.03 11.71
N LYS A 144 -1.41 -36.56 10.90
CA LYS A 144 -0.08 -37.18 10.73
C LYS A 144 0.99 -36.09 10.76
N LYS A 145 1.57 -35.87 11.95
CA LYS A 145 2.68 -34.94 12.21
C LYS A 145 3.95 -35.36 11.47
N LYS A 146 4.37 -34.57 10.49
CA LYS A 146 5.75 -34.54 9.98
C LYS A 146 6.37 -33.21 10.41
N LYS A 147 7.35 -33.24 11.34
CA LYS A 147 8.09 -32.06 11.82
C LYS A 147 8.80 -31.39 10.65
N ARG A 148 8.19 -30.34 10.10
CA ARG A 148 8.84 -29.33 9.24
C ARG A 148 9.14 -28.13 10.12
N LYS A 149 10.38 -27.61 10.08
CA LYS A 149 10.70 -26.31 10.68
C LYS A 149 9.76 -25.27 10.06
N GLU A 150 8.90 -24.65 10.88
CA GLU A 150 7.97 -23.60 10.46
C GLU A 150 8.77 -22.31 10.16
N LYS A 151 9.23 -22.18 8.91
CA LYS A 151 9.61 -20.89 8.34
C LYS A 151 8.46 -20.43 7.45
N GLY A 152 7.78 -19.35 7.85
CA GLY A 152 6.87 -18.60 7.00
C GLY A 152 5.39 -18.61 7.41
N GLN A 153 4.85 -17.39 7.55
CA GLN A 153 3.43 -16.99 7.62
C GLN A 153 2.57 -17.72 8.66
N ASN A 154 2.25 -16.99 9.73
CA ASN A 154 1.24 -17.39 10.70
C ASN A 154 -0.15 -17.24 10.04
N LYS A 155 -0.61 -18.30 9.34
CA LYS A 155 -1.79 -18.25 8.46
C LYS A 155 -3.13 -18.19 9.21
N ASN A 156 -3.14 -18.49 10.52
CA ASN A 156 -4.35 -18.53 11.35
C ASN A 156 -4.14 -17.76 12.66
N ARG A 157 -4.02 -16.43 12.60
CA ARG A 157 -4.02 -15.59 13.81
C ARG A 157 -5.47 -15.32 14.23
N GLU A 158 -5.87 -15.86 15.37
CA GLU A 158 -7.15 -15.52 15.99
C GLU A 158 -6.96 -14.34 16.93
N PHE A 159 -7.85 -13.35 16.83
CA PHE A 159 -7.77 -12.13 17.63
C PHE A 159 -8.78 -12.11 18.79
N GLY A 160 -9.58 -13.17 18.97
CA GLY A 160 -10.66 -13.22 19.96
C GLY A 160 -11.97 -12.59 19.46
N SER A 161 -12.93 -12.43 20.36
CA SER A 161 -14.27 -11.87 20.10
C SER A 161 -14.44 -10.54 20.82
N TRP A 162 -15.01 -9.55 20.12
CA TRP A 162 -15.18 -8.16 20.59
C TRP A 162 -16.65 -7.77 20.74
N TYR A 163 -17.52 -8.72 21.06
CA TYR A 163 -18.94 -8.42 21.25
C TYR A 163 -19.26 -8.18 22.72
N ASP A 164 -20.23 -7.30 22.94
CA ASP A 164 -20.92 -7.21 24.22
C ASP A 164 -21.52 -8.57 24.62
N MET A 165 -21.66 -8.80 25.92
CA MET A 165 -22.25 -10.03 26.45
C MET A 165 -23.70 -10.18 26.01
N ILE A 166 -24.40 -9.05 25.89
CA ILE A 166 -25.77 -8.97 25.36
C ILE A 166 -25.75 -8.06 24.14
N ARG A 167 -26.28 -8.51 23.01
CA ARG A 167 -26.40 -7.68 21.80
C ARG A 167 -27.64 -6.78 21.91
N LEU A 168 -27.44 -5.46 21.93
CA LEU A 168 -28.53 -4.49 21.88
C LEU A 168 -29.13 -4.44 20.45
N CYS A 169 -30.46 -4.40 20.37
CA CYS A 169 -31.14 -4.24 19.09
C CYS A 169 -30.86 -2.87 18.46
N ASN A 170 -30.67 -2.81 17.14
CA ASN A 170 -30.43 -1.55 16.43
C ASN A 170 -31.59 -0.54 16.57
N SER A 171 -32.83 -1.00 16.73
CA SER A 171 -33.98 -0.09 16.96
C SER A 171 -33.90 0.65 18.31
N ARG A 172 -33.12 0.11 19.26
CA ARG A 172 -32.84 0.71 20.57
C ARG A 172 -31.52 1.49 20.61
N ALA A 173 -30.58 1.20 19.71
CA ALA A 173 -29.20 1.68 19.80
C ALA A 173 -29.08 3.21 19.81
N ASN A 174 -29.88 3.90 19.01
CA ASN A 174 -29.81 5.35 18.79
C ASN A 174 -31.14 6.05 19.13
N THR A 175 -31.93 5.50 20.06
CA THR A 175 -33.24 6.06 20.41
C THR A 175 -33.40 6.27 21.93
N PRO A 176 -34.24 7.23 22.36
CA PRO A 176 -34.63 7.38 23.76
C PRO A 176 -35.29 6.12 24.32
N GLU A 177 -35.14 5.89 25.62
CA GLU A 177 -35.65 4.70 26.30
C GLU A 177 -37.18 4.51 26.12
N PHE A 178 -37.98 5.59 26.22
CA PHE A 178 -39.45 5.51 26.14
C PHE A 178 -40.01 5.78 24.74
N SER A 179 -39.18 6.27 23.82
CA SER A 179 -39.59 6.53 22.43
C SER A 179 -38.74 5.75 21.41
N PRO A 180 -38.66 4.41 21.52
CA PRO A 180 -37.77 3.66 20.66
C PRO A 180 -38.41 3.33 19.30
N LYS A 181 -37.58 3.12 18.28
CA LYS A 181 -38.04 2.72 16.94
C LYS A 181 -38.69 1.33 16.97
N GLU A 182 -39.61 1.08 16.05
CA GLU A 182 -40.18 -0.25 15.83
C GLU A 182 -39.10 -1.23 15.36
N CYS A 183 -39.09 -2.42 15.94
CA CYS A 183 -38.18 -3.49 15.54
C CYS A 183 -38.79 -4.30 14.40
N SER A 184 -38.12 -4.40 13.25
CA SER A 184 -38.60 -5.17 12.10
C SER A 184 -38.79 -6.67 12.38
N PHE A 185 -38.18 -7.19 13.44
CA PHE A 185 -38.30 -8.60 13.87
C PHE A 185 -39.31 -8.80 15.01
N GLY A 186 -39.86 -7.72 15.59
CA GLY A 186 -40.79 -7.78 16.72
C GLY A 186 -40.30 -8.70 17.84
N ASP A 187 -41.19 -9.58 18.31
CA ASP A 187 -40.93 -10.53 19.40
C ASP A 187 -39.98 -11.68 19.01
N THR A 188 -39.70 -11.88 17.72
CA THR A 188 -38.75 -12.89 17.25
C THR A 188 -37.29 -12.40 17.25
N CYS A 189 -37.06 -11.14 17.66
CA CYS A 189 -35.73 -10.56 17.69
C CYS A 189 -34.83 -11.27 18.71
N LYS A 190 -33.64 -11.70 18.28
CA LYS A 190 -32.63 -12.31 19.16
C LYS A 190 -31.82 -11.28 19.97
N CYS A 191 -32.03 -10.00 19.71
CA CYS A 191 -31.32 -8.91 20.39
C CYS A 191 -32.14 -8.38 21.57
N CYS A 192 -31.46 -7.79 22.54
CA CYS A 192 -32.11 -7.21 23.72
C CYS A 192 -32.84 -5.90 23.34
N HIS A 193 -34.07 -5.76 23.85
CA HIS A 193 -34.88 -4.54 23.74
C HIS A 193 -34.95 -3.73 25.06
N ASP A 194 -34.39 -4.27 26.16
CA ASP A 194 -34.30 -3.61 27.46
C ASP A 194 -32.96 -2.90 27.60
N LEU A 195 -33.01 -1.57 27.52
CA LEU A 195 -31.81 -0.73 27.54
C LEU A 195 -31.10 -0.76 28.90
N ARG A 196 -31.84 -0.73 30.01
CA ARG A 196 -31.23 -0.72 31.36
C ARG A 196 -30.54 -2.04 31.66
N LYS A 197 -31.15 -3.16 31.27
CA LYS A 197 -30.51 -4.47 31.35
C LYS A 197 -29.23 -4.53 30.52
N TYR A 198 -29.27 -4.04 29.29
CA TYR A 198 -28.08 -3.99 28.44
C TYR A 198 -26.95 -3.14 29.06
N LEU A 199 -27.24 -1.93 29.55
CA LEU A 199 -26.22 -1.07 30.14
C LEU A 199 -25.60 -1.65 31.42
N LYS A 200 -26.38 -2.39 32.22
CA LYS A 200 -25.92 -2.96 33.50
C LYS A 200 -25.20 -4.29 33.34
N GLU A 201 -25.73 -5.18 32.51
CA GLU A 201 -25.30 -6.58 32.44
C GLU A 201 -24.72 -6.97 31.07
N GLY A 202 -25.01 -6.19 30.03
CA GLY A 202 -24.65 -6.53 28.65
C GLY A 202 -23.39 -5.85 28.15
N LYS A 203 -23.34 -4.54 28.36
CA LYS A 203 -22.30 -3.64 27.87
C LYS A 203 -21.12 -3.62 28.82
N ARG A 204 -19.90 -3.49 28.26
CA ARG A 204 -18.70 -3.24 29.07
C ARG A 204 -18.70 -1.83 29.64
N GLU A 205 -17.99 -1.68 30.76
CA GLU A 205 -17.82 -0.39 31.46
C GLU A 205 -17.34 0.71 30.50
N ASP A 206 -17.75 1.94 30.76
CA ASP A 206 -17.26 3.08 29.99
C ASP A 206 -15.75 3.27 30.16
N LEU A 207 -15.11 3.80 29.13
CA LEU A 207 -13.71 4.17 29.12
C LEU A 207 -13.54 5.54 29.77
N ASP A 208 -12.56 5.63 30.65
CA ASP A 208 -12.17 6.87 31.33
C ASP A 208 -11.14 7.69 30.56
N THR A 209 -10.70 7.21 29.40
CA THR A 209 -9.76 7.91 28.51
C THR A 209 -10.43 9.12 27.86
N PHE A 210 -9.62 10.05 27.31
CA PHE A 210 -10.11 11.28 26.68
C PHE A 210 -11.02 12.13 27.59
N ASP A 211 -10.69 12.22 28.88
CA ASP A 211 -11.51 12.92 29.89
C ASP A 211 -12.97 12.42 29.93
N LYS A 212 -13.17 11.11 29.72
CA LYS A 212 -14.47 10.44 29.59
C LYS A 212 -15.31 10.91 28.40
N ARG A 213 -14.75 11.70 27.46
CA ARG A 213 -15.48 12.25 26.30
C ARG A 213 -15.33 11.37 25.07
N CYS A 214 -16.45 11.13 24.39
CA CYS A 214 -16.48 10.37 23.15
C CYS A 214 -15.85 11.17 21.99
N PRO A 215 -14.74 10.70 21.37
CA PRO A 215 -14.10 11.43 20.27
C PRO A 215 -15.01 11.61 19.04
N VAL A 216 -15.90 10.64 18.78
CA VAL A 216 -16.83 10.69 17.65
C VAL A 216 -17.89 11.78 17.86
N TRP A 217 -18.47 11.83 19.06
CA TRP A 217 -19.44 12.85 19.43
C TRP A 217 -18.81 14.25 19.51
N GLU A 218 -17.56 14.34 19.94
CA GLU A 218 -16.84 15.62 19.99
C GLU A 218 -16.74 16.28 18.61
N VAL A 219 -16.42 15.49 17.59
CA VAL A 219 -16.22 15.94 16.20
C VAL A 219 -17.55 16.16 15.47
N HIS A 220 -18.49 15.22 15.59
CA HIS A 220 -19.70 15.21 14.77
C HIS A 220 -20.93 15.80 15.44
N GLY A 221 -20.89 15.96 16.77
CA GLY A 221 -22.04 16.38 17.58
C GLY A 221 -23.04 15.26 17.87
N THR A 222 -22.95 14.13 17.17
CA THR A 222 -23.75 12.91 17.37
C THR A 222 -22.82 11.68 17.44
N CYS A 223 -23.28 10.60 18.07
CA CYS A 223 -22.51 9.35 18.18
C CYS A 223 -23.25 8.20 17.48
N TYR A 224 -22.69 7.69 16.38
CA TYR A 224 -23.27 6.58 15.61
C TYR A 224 -23.42 5.28 16.42
N ALA A 225 -22.62 5.09 17.46
CA ALA A 225 -22.72 3.92 18.35
C ALA A 225 -23.86 4.04 19.37
N GLY A 226 -24.37 5.25 19.63
CA GLY A 226 -25.43 5.54 20.59
C GLY A 226 -25.17 4.91 21.96
N TRP A 227 -26.13 4.13 22.44
CA TRP A 227 -26.03 3.43 23.73
C TRP A 227 -24.94 2.36 23.78
N LYS A 228 -24.44 1.87 22.63
CA LYS A 228 -23.33 0.91 22.57
C LYS A 228 -21.96 1.56 22.77
N CYS A 229 -21.89 2.89 22.69
CA CYS A 229 -20.66 3.66 22.81
C CYS A 229 -19.95 3.36 24.14
N ARG A 230 -18.63 3.12 24.10
CA ARG A 230 -17.77 2.97 25.28
C ARG A 230 -17.49 4.29 26.01
N PHE A 231 -18.09 5.40 25.56
CA PHE A 231 -18.01 6.74 26.16
C PHE A 231 -19.41 7.35 26.35
N VAL A 232 -20.44 6.50 26.48
CA VAL A 232 -21.85 6.94 26.43
C VAL A 232 -22.19 7.94 27.53
N SER A 233 -21.54 7.85 28.69
CA SER A 233 -21.68 8.80 29.79
C SER A 233 -21.41 10.26 29.41
N SER A 234 -20.62 10.54 28.37
CA SER A 234 -20.39 11.92 27.89
C SER A 234 -21.53 12.52 27.08
N HIS A 235 -22.41 11.70 26.52
CA HIS A 235 -23.47 12.12 25.61
C HIS A 235 -24.79 11.41 25.91
N SER A 236 -25.05 11.14 27.19
CA SER A 236 -26.32 10.62 27.69
C SER A 236 -26.68 11.29 29.01
N LYS A 237 -27.98 11.36 29.30
CA LYS A 237 -28.50 11.84 30.58
C LYS A 237 -29.77 11.07 30.95
N GLU A 238 -30.04 11.03 32.25
CA GLU A 238 -31.34 10.62 32.76
C GLU A 238 -32.18 11.89 33.00
N ILE A 239 -33.33 12.00 32.32
CA ILE A 239 -34.27 13.11 32.50
C ILE A 239 -35.50 12.62 33.26
N GLU A 240 -36.06 13.49 34.10
CA GLU A 240 -37.35 13.26 34.73
C GLU A 240 -38.44 13.89 33.85
N ARG A 241 -39.40 13.07 33.40
CA ARG A 241 -40.53 13.53 32.60
C ARG A 241 -41.65 14.08 33.48
N GLU A 242 -42.60 14.78 32.87
CA GLU A 242 -43.76 15.38 33.55
C GLU A 242 -44.61 14.35 34.33
N ASP A 243 -44.53 13.07 33.95
CA ASP A 243 -45.21 11.95 34.61
C ASP A 243 -44.42 11.33 35.77
N GLY A 244 -43.29 11.94 36.17
CA GLY A 244 -42.40 11.48 37.24
C GLY A 244 -41.52 10.28 36.88
N ARG A 245 -41.57 9.80 35.62
CA ARG A 245 -40.71 8.69 35.18
C ARG A 245 -39.35 9.21 34.75
N LYS A 246 -38.31 8.45 35.10
CA LYS A 246 -36.94 8.70 34.69
C LYS A 246 -36.65 8.00 33.37
N GLU A 247 -36.24 8.76 32.37
CA GLU A 247 -35.93 8.26 31.04
C GLU A 247 -34.46 8.49 30.71
N LEU A 248 -33.81 7.45 30.17
CA LEU A 248 -32.50 7.58 29.56
C LEU A 248 -32.61 8.16 28.15
N VAL A 249 -31.91 9.27 27.90
CA VAL A 249 -31.86 9.95 26.61
C VAL A 249 -30.42 10.21 26.17
N LEU A 250 -30.17 10.09 24.87
CA LEU A 250 -28.93 10.51 24.23
C LEU A 250 -28.96 12.03 24.01
N ILE A 251 -27.80 12.66 24.08
CA ILE A 251 -27.63 14.11 23.90
C ILE A 251 -26.85 14.33 22.62
N ASP A 252 -27.40 15.16 21.73
CA ASP A 252 -26.68 15.68 20.57
C ASP A 252 -26.20 17.11 20.87
N LYS A 253 -25.08 17.53 20.26
CA LYS A 253 -24.66 18.94 20.28
C LYS A 253 -25.59 19.78 19.40
N ASP A 254 -25.75 21.05 19.76
CA ASP A 254 -26.64 22.01 19.08
C ASP A 254 -26.47 22.00 17.54
N ASP A 255 -27.58 22.04 16.81
CA ASP A 255 -27.70 21.97 15.33
C ASP A 255 -27.23 20.66 14.65
N ALA A 256 -26.91 19.61 15.40
CA ALA A 256 -26.59 18.32 14.80
C ALA A 256 -27.81 17.72 14.09
N LYS A 257 -27.64 17.36 12.80
CA LYS A 257 -28.70 16.68 12.05
C LYS A 257 -28.97 15.30 12.68
N PRO A 258 -30.24 14.86 12.74
CA PRO A 258 -30.57 13.50 13.17
C PRO A 258 -29.77 12.48 12.37
N LEU A 259 -29.29 11.44 13.04
CA LEU A 259 -28.65 10.30 12.37
C LEU A 259 -29.65 9.66 11.41
N GLU A 260 -29.33 9.69 10.11
CA GLU A 260 -30.08 8.94 9.10
C GLU A 260 -29.93 7.43 9.34
N ASP A 261 -30.93 6.63 8.93
CA ASP A 261 -31.00 5.19 9.22
C ASP A 261 -29.90 4.32 8.56
N ASP A 262 -29.03 4.91 7.72
CA ASP A 262 -27.90 4.19 7.14
C ASP A 262 -26.65 4.33 8.02
N ASP A 263 -26.46 3.37 8.93
CA ASP A 263 -25.29 3.21 9.83
C ASP A 263 -23.93 3.34 9.12
N GLU A 264 -23.88 3.19 7.78
CA GLU A 264 -22.66 3.30 7.01
C GLU A 264 -22.34 4.71 6.49
N ASN A 265 -23.32 5.62 6.41
CA ASN A 265 -23.17 6.96 5.84
C ASN A 265 -22.68 7.97 6.89
N ARG A 266 -21.40 7.85 7.28
CA ARG A 266 -20.77 8.73 8.28
C ARG A 266 -20.34 10.06 7.66
N LYS A 267 -20.54 11.15 8.38
CA LYS A 267 -20.12 12.49 7.95
C LYS A 267 -18.60 12.52 7.71
N GLY A 268 -18.17 13.11 6.59
CA GLY A 268 -16.76 13.15 6.19
C GLY A 268 -16.21 11.86 5.58
N VAL A 269 -17.02 10.79 5.49
CA VAL A 269 -16.64 9.53 4.83
C VAL A 269 -17.34 9.44 3.47
N TYR A 270 -16.53 9.30 2.43
CA TYR A 270 -16.96 9.18 1.04
C TYR A 270 -16.80 7.75 0.53
N ASN A 271 -17.34 7.47 -0.66
CA ASN A 271 -17.28 6.16 -1.32
C ASN A 271 -17.96 5.05 -0.50
N VAL A 272 -19.04 5.40 0.23
CA VAL A 272 -19.88 4.45 0.95
C VAL A 272 -20.89 3.84 -0.02
N VAL A 273 -20.85 2.51 -0.17
CA VAL A 273 -21.79 1.77 -1.02
C VAL A 273 -22.98 1.28 -0.18
N SER A 274 -24.20 1.52 -0.66
CA SER A 274 -25.42 1.15 0.05
C SER A 274 -25.55 -0.37 0.25
N THR A 275 -26.30 -0.79 1.26
CA THR A 275 -26.61 -2.21 1.46
C THR A 275 -27.41 -2.79 0.29
N ALA A 276 -28.29 -2.00 -0.34
CA ALA A 276 -29.06 -2.41 -1.50
C ALA A 276 -28.15 -2.71 -2.70
N ASP A 277 -27.20 -1.83 -3.02
CA ASP A 277 -26.26 -2.03 -4.13
C ASP A 277 -25.37 -3.27 -3.91
N LYS A 278 -24.90 -3.48 -2.68
CA LYS A 278 -24.14 -4.68 -2.30
C LYS A 278 -24.98 -5.95 -2.51
N LEU A 279 -26.26 -5.93 -2.12
CA LEU A 279 -27.18 -7.06 -2.33
C LEU A 279 -27.46 -7.30 -3.82
N ASP A 280 -27.59 -6.23 -4.61
CA ASP A 280 -27.80 -6.34 -6.05
C ASP A 280 -26.58 -6.89 -6.78
N LEU A 281 -25.36 -6.57 -6.33
CA LEU A 281 -24.15 -7.23 -6.79
C LEU A 281 -24.12 -8.71 -6.40
N ALA A 282 -24.39 -9.03 -5.13
CA ALA A 282 -24.40 -10.40 -4.62
C ALA A 282 -25.41 -11.29 -5.36
N ARG A 283 -26.58 -10.74 -5.68
CA ARG A 283 -27.66 -11.41 -6.43
C ARG A 283 -27.51 -11.30 -7.96
N ARG A 284 -26.43 -10.69 -8.45
CA ARG A 284 -26.15 -10.47 -9.89
C ARG A 284 -27.26 -9.70 -10.62
N ARG A 285 -27.96 -8.81 -9.92
CA ARG A 285 -28.96 -7.89 -10.46
C ARG A 285 -28.32 -6.66 -11.08
N ALA A 286 -27.18 -6.24 -10.56
CA ALA A 286 -26.34 -5.21 -11.17
C ALA A 286 -25.71 -5.77 -12.47
N LYS A 287 -26.17 -5.26 -13.62
CA LYS A 287 -25.66 -5.65 -14.93
C LYS A 287 -24.37 -4.89 -15.26
N THR A 288 -23.49 -5.53 -16.03
CA THR A 288 -22.23 -4.99 -16.53
C THR A 288 -22.23 -5.03 -18.06
N GLU A 289 -23.16 -4.28 -18.67
CA GLU A 289 -23.46 -4.40 -20.10
C GLU A 289 -22.27 -4.03 -20.99
N LYS A 290 -21.46 -3.04 -20.57
CA LYS A 290 -20.27 -2.64 -21.34
C LYS A 290 -19.20 -3.73 -21.27
N SER A 291 -18.97 -4.28 -20.08
CA SER A 291 -18.05 -5.40 -19.88
C SER A 291 -18.51 -6.62 -20.64
N ASP A 292 -19.78 -6.99 -20.56
CA ASP A 292 -20.31 -8.20 -21.20
C ASP A 292 -20.13 -8.14 -22.73
N LYS A 293 -20.47 -7.00 -23.36
CA LYS A 293 -20.24 -6.76 -24.80
C LYS A 293 -18.75 -6.84 -25.18
N TYR A 294 -17.88 -6.22 -24.38
CA TYR A 294 -16.45 -6.19 -24.68
C TYR A 294 -15.78 -7.55 -24.41
N ILE A 295 -16.23 -8.29 -23.40
CA ILE A 295 -15.75 -9.64 -23.10
C ILE A 295 -16.10 -10.60 -24.24
N GLU A 296 -17.33 -10.54 -24.75
CA GLU A 296 -17.75 -11.34 -25.90
C GLU A 296 -16.87 -11.07 -27.13
N TRP A 297 -16.61 -9.79 -27.41
CA TRP A 297 -15.68 -9.42 -28.49
C TRP A 297 -14.25 -9.92 -28.23
N LEU A 298 -13.71 -9.77 -27.01
CA LEU A 298 -12.38 -10.27 -26.66
C LEU A 298 -12.24 -11.78 -26.87
N GLU A 299 -13.28 -12.54 -26.56
CA GLU A 299 -13.30 -13.99 -26.76
C GLU A 299 -13.33 -14.36 -28.25
N ASN A 300 -14.06 -13.60 -29.06
CA ASN A 300 -14.10 -13.81 -30.51
C ASN A 300 -12.79 -13.40 -31.18
N ASP A 301 -12.23 -12.22 -30.85
CA ASP A 301 -10.91 -11.78 -31.34
C ASP A 301 -9.83 -12.80 -30.96
N GLN A 302 -9.85 -13.33 -29.73
CA GLN A 302 -8.89 -14.36 -29.32
C GLN A 302 -9.01 -15.64 -30.16
N LYS A 303 -10.23 -16.11 -30.46
CA LYS A 303 -10.44 -17.30 -31.30
C LYS A 303 -9.92 -17.09 -32.72
N GLU A 304 -10.14 -15.91 -33.30
CA GLU A 304 -9.62 -15.59 -34.63
C GLU A 304 -8.09 -15.50 -34.63
N MET A 305 -7.48 -14.86 -33.63
CA MET A 305 -6.03 -14.79 -33.50
C MET A 305 -5.40 -16.18 -33.31
N ASP A 306 -6.03 -17.07 -32.54
CA ASP A 306 -5.54 -18.44 -32.36
C ASP A 306 -5.60 -19.25 -33.66
N LYS A 307 -6.65 -19.07 -34.49
CA LYS A 307 -6.71 -19.68 -35.83
C LYS A 307 -5.56 -19.22 -36.73
N ILE A 308 -5.29 -17.91 -36.75
CA ILE A 308 -4.19 -17.32 -37.54
C ILE A 308 -2.85 -17.87 -37.06
N TYR A 309 -2.62 -17.92 -35.74
CA TYR A 309 -1.36 -18.41 -35.18
C TYR A 309 -1.10 -19.89 -35.49
N HIS A 310 -2.15 -20.72 -35.49
CA HIS A 310 -2.05 -22.15 -35.78
C HIS A 310 -1.91 -22.49 -37.28
N GLN A 311 -2.19 -21.55 -38.19
CA GLN A 311 -2.07 -21.76 -39.64
C GLN A 311 -0.63 -21.67 -40.20
N LYS A 312 0.41 -21.59 -39.35
CA LYS A 312 1.79 -21.33 -39.80
C LYS A 312 2.40 -22.40 -40.72
N LYS A 313 2.38 -22.11 -42.02
CA LYS A 313 3.49 -22.31 -42.97
C LYS A 313 3.34 -21.28 -44.11
N GLU A 314 4.28 -20.36 -44.20
CA GLU A 314 4.37 -19.26 -45.19
C GLU A 314 3.26 -18.18 -45.10
N GLU A 315 3.41 -17.26 -44.14
CA GLU A 315 2.74 -15.96 -44.18
C GLU A 315 3.52 -15.02 -45.11
N THR A 316 2.99 -14.78 -46.31
CA THR A 316 3.39 -13.68 -47.18
C THR A 316 2.85 -12.35 -46.65
N ALA A 317 3.44 -11.22 -47.08
CA ALA A 317 2.97 -9.88 -46.70
C ALA A 317 1.47 -9.67 -47.06
N GLU A 318 1.02 -10.23 -48.18
CA GLU A 318 -0.39 -10.18 -48.64
C GLU A 318 -1.36 -10.86 -47.65
N LYS A 319 -1.04 -12.04 -47.12
CA LYS A 319 -1.88 -12.71 -46.11
C LYS A 319 -2.00 -11.91 -44.81
N ARG A 320 -0.96 -11.14 -44.45
CA ARG A 320 -1.02 -10.23 -43.29
C ARG A 320 -1.96 -9.05 -43.52
N GLU A 321 -2.01 -8.53 -44.75
CA GLU A 321 -2.96 -7.49 -45.12
C GLU A 321 -4.40 -8.04 -45.17
N GLU A 322 -4.62 -9.25 -45.71
CA GLU A 322 -5.92 -9.93 -45.68
C GLU A 322 -6.40 -10.23 -44.24
N ASN A 323 -5.51 -10.68 -43.36
CA ASN A 323 -5.80 -10.88 -41.93
C ASN A 323 -6.11 -9.56 -41.22
N ARG A 324 -5.52 -8.44 -41.66
CA ARG A 324 -5.86 -7.11 -41.15
C ARG A 324 -7.21 -6.64 -41.67
N ALA A 325 -7.56 -6.94 -42.93
CA ALA A 325 -8.86 -6.59 -43.52
C ALA A 325 -10.04 -7.38 -42.91
N THR A 326 -9.78 -8.56 -42.35
CA THR A 326 -10.78 -9.37 -41.62
C THR A 326 -10.89 -9.02 -40.13
N PHE A 327 -10.07 -8.09 -39.63
CA PHE A 327 -10.17 -7.63 -38.25
C PHE A 327 -11.49 -6.90 -38.02
N THR A 328 -12.18 -7.26 -36.95
CA THR A 328 -13.40 -6.57 -36.50
C THR A 328 -13.08 -5.65 -35.34
N ASP A 329 -13.41 -4.37 -35.50
CA ASP A 329 -13.18 -3.37 -34.47
C ASP A 329 -13.92 -3.72 -33.17
N PRO A 330 -13.37 -3.34 -32.00
CA PRO A 330 -14.04 -3.54 -30.74
C PRO A 330 -15.39 -2.80 -30.74
N PRO A 331 -16.45 -3.40 -30.17
CA PRO A 331 -17.79 -2.81 -30.15
C PRO A 331 -17.86 -1.53 -29.31
N LEU A 332 -16.86 -1.31 -28.46
CA LEU A 332 -16.72 -0.15 -27.60
C LEU A 332 -15.27 0.32 -27.65
N LEU A 333 -15.09 1.62 -27.84
CA LEU A 333 -13.79 2.28 -27.83
C LEU A 333 -13.44 2.73 -26.41
N PRO A 334 -12.15 2.97 -26.11
CA PRO A 334 -11.78 3.38 -24.77
C PRO A 334 -12.43 4.72 -24.40
N SER A 335 -12.87 4.84 -23.14
CA SER A 335 -13.60 6.03 -22.68
C SER A 335 -12.65 7.22 -22.59
N GLU A 336 -13.12 8.43 -22.90
CA GLU A 336 -12.39 9.66 -22.64
C GLU A 336 -12.07 9.76 -21.13
N LYS A 337 -10.78 9.92 -20.80
CA LYS A 337 -10.29 9.84 -19.43
C LYS A 337 -10.07 11.22 -18.83
N ARG A 338 -10.40 11.36 -17.55
CA ARG A 338 -10.03 12.53 -16.76
C ARG A 338 -8.50 12.63 -16.65
N ARG A 339 -7.99 13.85 -16.74
CA ARG A 339 -6.55 14.12 -16.67
C ARG A 339 -6.05 13.97 -15.24
N ILE A 340 -4.86 13.38 -15.09
CA ILE A 340 -4.18 13.23 -13.80
C ILE A 340 -2.78 13.81 -13.88
N TYR A 341 -2.25 14.12 -12.72
CA TYR A 341 -0.89 14.62 -12.57
C TYR A 341 -0.10 13.80 -11.56
N PHE A 342 1.13 13.45 -11.94
CA PHE A 342 2.17 13.00 -11.03
C PHE A 342 3.38 13.89 -11.26
N GLY A 343 3.80 14.58 -10.21
CA GLY A 343 5.02 15.38 -10.18
C GLY A 343 5.75 15.29 -8.84
N PRO A 344 6.93 15.92 -8.74
CA PRO A 344 7.77 15.91 -7.53
C PRO A 344 7.07 16.44 -6.27
N GLU A 345 6.07 17.32 -6.43
CA GLU A 345 5.26 17.86 -5.36
C GLU A 345 4.08 16.97 -4.97
N THR A 346 3.94 15.79 -5.60
CA THR A 346 2.87 14.81 -5.35
C THR A 346 3.39 13.48 -4.80
N PRO A 347 3.99 13.45 -3.59
CA PRO A 347 4.44 12.21 -2.98
C PRO A 347 3.27 11.26 -2.74
N VAL A 348 3.49 9.99 -3.10
CA VAL A 348 2.43 8.97 -3.15
C VAL A 348 2.56 8.01 -1.97
N LEU A 349 1.48 7.82 -1.21
CA LEU A 349 1.37 6.73 -0.24
C LEU A 349 1.00 5.43 -0.98
N ALA A 350 1.80 4.39 -0.78
CA ALA A 350 1.56 3.09 -1.40
C ALA A 350 0.24 2.44 -0.93
N PRO A 351 -0.37 1.57 -1.75
CA PRO A 351 -1.38 0.64 -1.28
C PRO A 351 -0.72 -0.37 -0.33
N LEU A 352 -1.13 -0.36 0.94
CA LEU A 352 -0.53 -1.16 2.01
C LEU A 352 -1.56 -2.16 2.53
N THR A 353 -1.43 -3.44 2.20
CA THR A 353 -2.33 -4.47 2.72
C THR A 353 -2.31 -4.48 4.26
N THR A 354 -3.48 -4.50 4.89
CA THR A 354 -3.73 -4.41 6.35
C THR A 354 -3.49 -3.03 6.99
N GLN A 355 -2.54 -2.23 6.48
CA GLN A 355 -2.16 -0.95 7.11
C GLN A 355 -2.66 0.29 6.40
N GLY A 356 -2.98 0.19 5.10
CA GLY A 356 -3.50 1.26 4.26
C GLY A 356 -4.97 1.58 4.54
N ASN A 357 -5.38 1.44 5.81
CA ASN A 357 -6.72 1.73 6.27
C ASN A 357 -6.96 3.26 6.34
N LEU A 358 -8.23 3.65 6.33
CA LEU A 358 -8.65 5.06 6.29
C LEU A 358 -8.00 5.93 7.39
N PRO A 359 -7.95 5.50 8.67
CA PRO A 359 -7.25 6.25 9.72
C PRO A 359 -5.78 6.55 9.40
N PHE A 360 -5.03 5.55 8.92
CA PHE A 360 -3.62 5.71 8.58
C PHE A 360 -3.43 6.64 7.39
N ARG A 361 -4.25 6.49 6.34
CA ARG A 361 -4.17 7.33 5.13
C ARG A 361 -4.52 8.79 5.44
N ARG A 362 -5.55 9.03 6.25
CA ARG A 362 -5.91 10.39 6.73
C ARG A 362 -4.73 11.06 7.41
N MET A 363 -4.08 10.35 8.34
CA MET A 363 -2.88 10.86 9.01
C MET A 363 -1.74 11.16 8.02
N CYS A 364 -1.50 10.30 7.02
CA CYS A 364 -0.49 10.56 6.00
C CYS A 364 -0.81 11.79 5.13
N VAL A 365 -2.08 12.03 4.81
CA VAL A 365 -2.51 13.24 4.09
C VAL A 365 -2.25 14.51 4.90
N GLU A 366 -2.51 14.48 6.21
CA GLU A 366 -2.18 15.59 7.12
C GLU A 366 -0.68 15.90 7.14
N PHE A 367 0.17 14.88 7.00
CA PHE A 367 1.62 15.06 6.90
C PHE A 367 2.10 15.47 5.51
N GLY A 368 1.22 15.58 4.50
CA GLY A 368 1.58 16.08 3.18
C GLY A 368 1.54 15.04 2.06
N ALA A 369 1.07 13.81 2.29
CA ALA A 369 0.81 12.87 1.20
C ALA A 369 -0.24 13.45 0.24
N GLN A 370 0.08 13.50 -1.05
CA GLN A 370 -0.80 14.08 -2.07
C GLN A 370 -1.57 13.04 -2.87
N LEU A 371 -1.25 11.77 -2.68
CA LEU A 371 -1.97 10.66 -3.28
C LEU A 371 -1.98 9.48 -2.32
N THR A 372 -3.14 8.88 -2.12
CA THR A 372 -3.33 7.67 -1.33
C THR A 372 -4.05 6.61 -2.15
N TYR A 373 -3.77 5.34 -1.84
CA TYR A 373 -4.51 4.22 -2.43
C TYR A 373 -5.28 3.45 -1.36
N SER A 374 -6.42 2.88 -1.73
CA SER A 374 -7.05 1.82 -0.95
C SER A 374 -6.06 0.67 -0.69
N GLU A 375 -6.38 -0.17 0.29
CA GLU A 375 -5.77 -1.50 0.33
C GLU A 375 -6.12 -2.28 -0.95
N MET A 376 -5.35 -3.32 -1.25
CA MET A 376 -5.62 -4.19 -2.39
C MET A 376 -6.96 -4.92 -2.21
N ALA A 377 -7.92 -4.61 -3.08
CA ALA A 377 -9.20 -5.32 -3.11
C ALA A 377 -9.23 -6.43 -4.17
N MET A 378 -9.92 -7.53 -3.88
CA MET A 378 -10.05 -8.63 -4.84
C MET A 378 -11.26 -8.42 -5.73
N SER A 379 -11.08 -8.45 -7.05
CA SER A 379 -12.15 -8.13 -8.00
C SER A 379 -13.38 -9.04 -7.88
N ILE A 380 -13.20 -10.33 -7.57
CA ILE A 380 -14.32 -11.28 -7.42
C ILE A 380 -15.20 -10.96 -6.20
N PRO A 381 -14.66 -10.93 -4.97
CA PRO A 381 -15.37 -10.40 -3.81
C PRO A 381 -16.06 -9.04 -4.01
N LEU A 382 -15.41 -8.10 -4.72
CA LEU A 382 -15.97 -6.78 -5.01
C LEU A 382 -17.24 -6.86 -5.88
N ILE A 383 -17.20 -7.60 -7.00
CA ILE A 383 -18.39 -7.78 -7.86
C ILE A 383 -19.45 -8.71 -7.23
N GLN A 384 -19.11 -9.45 -6.18
CA GLN A 384 -20.04 -10.23 -5.37
C GLN A 384 -20.68 -9.41 -4.24
N GLY A 385 -20.36 -8.11 -4.11
CA GLY A 385 -20.95 -7.26 -3.08
C GLY A 385 -20.46 -7.54 -1.67
N GLN A 386 -19.28 -8.17 -1.49
CA GLN A 386 -18.76 -8.47 -0.16
C GLN A 386 -18.44 -7.19 0.62
N LYS A 387 -19.01 -7.06 1.82
CA LYS A 387 -18.90 -5.85 2.66
C LYS A 387 -17.44 -5.53 3.01
N SER A 388 -16.63 -6.55 3.25
CA SER A 388 -15.23 -6.42 3.65
C SER A 388 -14.37 -5.72 2.59
N GLU A 389 -14.63 -5.95 1.31
CA GLU A 389 -13.93 -5.31 0.19
C GLU A 389 -14.38 -3.88 -0.05
N TRP A 390 -15.69 -3.62 -0.01
CA TRP A 390 -16.23 -2.27 -0.16
C TRP A 390 -15.80 -1.35 0.99
N ALA A 391 -15.55 -1.90 2.18
CA ALA A 391 -14.97 -1.15 3.29
C ALA A 391 -13.55 -0.62 3.01
N LEU A 392 -12.77 -1.28 2.13
CA LEU A 392 -11.42 -0.83 1.74
C LEU A 392 -11.47 0.43 0.88
N MET A 393 -12.59 0.64 0.16
CA MET A 393 -12.79 1.72 -0.80
C MET A 393 -13.26 3.05 -0.17
N LYS A 394 -13.62 3.03 1.12
CA LYS A 394 -14.03 4.23 1.85
C LYS A 394 -12.88 5.23 1.88
N ALA A 395 -13.19 6.50 1.68
CA ALA A 395 -12.23 7.60 1.68
C ALA A 395 -12.65 8.67 2.70
N HIS A 396 -11.69 9.36 3.29
CA HIS A 396 -11.97 10.52 4.15
C HIS A 396 -12.06 11.81 3.30
N GLU A 397 -12.77 12.83 3.77
CA GLU A 397 -12.90 14.14 3.11
C GLU A 397 -11.54 14.76 2.72
N SER A 398 -10.51 14.56 3.55
CA SER A 398 -9.15 15.02 3.26
C SER A 398 -8.56 14.38 2.00
N GLU A 399 -8.99 13.18 1.63
CA GLU A 399 -8.54 12.46 0.44
C GLU A 399 -9.31 12.85 -0.84
N ILE A 400 -10.44 13.57 -0.69
CA ILE A 400 -11.25 14.10 -1.80
C ILE A 400 -10.81 15.52 -2.19
N SER A 401 -9.95 16.15 -1.38
CA SER A 401 -9.34 17.43 -1.73
C SER A 401 -8.42 17.33 -2.96
N ALA A 402 -8.22 18.46 -3.64
CA ALA A 402 -7.30 18.53 -4.77
C ALA A 402 -5.85 18.23 -4.31
N PRO A 403 -5.06 17.50 -5.11
CA PRO A 403 -3.62 17.36 -4.87
C PRO A 403 -2.91 18.70 -5.08
N ARG A 404 -1.77 18.88 -4.41
CA ARG A 404 -0.86 19.98 -4.66
C ARG A 404 -0.40 19.96 -6.10
N TYR A 405 -0.39 21.13 -6.73
CA TYR A 405 0.08 21.32 -8.08
C TYR A 405 0.88 22.61 -8.15
N THR A 406 2.14 22.51 -8.58
CA THR A 406 2.98 23.66 -8.89
C THR A 406 3.12 23.71 -10.41
N PRO A 407 2.67 24.79 -11.09
CA PRO A 407 2.62 24.86 -12.55
C PRO A 407 4.00 25.02 -13.22
N THR A 408 5.04 24.38 -12.69
CA THR A 408 6.34 24.23 -13.35
C THR A 408 6.29 23.18 -14.45
N SER A 409 5.38 22.20 -14.37
CA SER A 409 5.17 21.20 -15.41
C SER A 409 3.93 21.53 -16.26
N VAL A 410 4.12 21.63 -17.57
CA VAL A 410 3.11 22.01 -18.56
C VAL A 410 2.22 20.80 -18.90
N VAL A 411 1.41 20.32 -17.96
CA VAL A 411 0.26 19.47 -18.36
C VAL A 411 -0.78 20.43 -18.92
N GLN A 412 -0.87 20.50 -20.24
CA GLN A 412 -1.78 21.42 -20.93
C GLN A 412 -3.22 21.20 -20.42
N GLU A 413 -3.89 22.32 -20.10
CA GLU A 413 -5.31 22.32 -19.68
C GLU A 413 -5.61 21.41 -18.46
N TYR A 414 -4.60 21.07 -17.64
CA TYR A 414 -4.82 20.40 -16.35
C TYR A 414 -5.27 21.42 -15.31
N THR A 415 -6.29 21.04 -14.53
CA THR A 415 -6.70 21.79 -13.34
C THR A 415 -6.87 20.81 -12.19
N ASN A 416 -6.10 20.99 -11.13
CA ASN A 416 -6.12 20.11 -9.97
C ASN A 416 -7.47 20.11 -9.23
N SER A 417 -8.35 21.10 -9.46
CA SER A 417 -9.70 21.17 -8.88
C SER A 417 -10.59 19.98 -9.27
N LYS A 418 -10.32 19.33 -10.41
CA LYS A 418 -11.00 18.11 -10.85
C LYS A 418 -10.23 16.84 -10.48
N ASP A 419 -9.08 16.98 -9.82
CA ASP A 419 -8.26 15.85 -9.37
C ASP A 419 -8.48 15.58 -7.87
N LEU A 420 -8.22 14.35 -7.47
CA LEU A 420 -8.46 13.85 -6.11
C LEU A 420 -7.18 13.21 -5.59
N LYS A 421 -7.05 12.98 -4.28
CA LYS A 421 -5.91 12.24 -3.73
C LYS A 421 -6.16 10.73 -3.70
N PHE A 422 -7.41 10.29 -3.56
CA PHE A 422 -7.77 8.89 -3.35
C PHE A 422 -7.90 8.05 -4.63
N GLY A 423 -7.00 7.07 -4.82
CA GLY A 423 -7.13 5.99 -5.80
C GLY A 423 -7.57 4.66 -5.18
N ALA A 424 -8.10 3.75 -6.00
CA ALA A 424 -8.43 2.39 -5.56
C ALA A 424 -7.54 1.37 -6.27
N GLN A 425 -6.97 0.42 -5.53
CA GLN A 425 -6.21 -0.69 -6.10
C GLN A 425 -7.02 -1.98 -6.07
N ILE A 426 -7.11 -2.67 -7.22
CA ILE A 426 -7.74 -3.98 -7.36
C ILE A 426 -6.75 -5.05 -7.81
N SER A 427 -7.09 -6.31 -7.56
CA SER A 427 -6.36 -7.49 -8.02
C SER A 427 -7.30 -8.46 -8.73
N ALA A 428 -6.92 -8.86 -9.94
CA ALA A 428 -7.68 -9.76 -10.80
C ALA A 428 -6.75 -10.79 -11.46
N SER A 429 -7.25 -12.00 -11.70
CA SER A 429 -6.49 -13.04 -12.42
C SER A 429 -6.93 -13.23 -13.88
N LYS A 430 -8.14 -12.75 -14.22
CA LYS A 430 -8.74 -12.89 -15.55
C LYS A 430 -9.29 -11.56 -16.06
N PRO A 431 -9.21 -11.26 -17.36
CA PRO A 431 -9.70 -10.00 -17.93
C PRO A 431 -11.14 -9.68 -17.52
N TRP A 432 -12.08 -10.61 -17.67
CA TRP A 432 -13.49 -10.39 -17.33
C TRP A 432 -13.71 -9.92 -15.88
N GLN A 433 -12.88 -10.34 -14.93
CA GLN A 433 -12.98 -9.93 -13.52
C GLN A 433 -12.59 -8.46 -13.36
N ALA A 434 -11.48 -8.07 -14.00
CA ALA A 434 -10.97 -6.72 -13.99
C ALA A 434 -11.94 -5.75 -14.67
N LEU A 435 -12.50 -6.15 -15.81
CA LEU A 435 -13.48 -5.35 -16.57
C LEU A 435 -14.75 -5.12 -15.75
N LYS A 436 -15.37 -6.18 -15.23
CA LYS A 436 -16.59 -6.04 -14.42
C LYS A 436 -16.37 -5.19 -13.16
N ALA A 437 -15.24 -5.37 -12.48
CA ALA A 437 -14.89 -4.50 -11.36
C ALA A 437 -14.72 -3.04 -11.80
N ALA A 438 -14.00 -2.79 -12.91
CA ALA A 438 -13.77 -1.46 -13.43
C ALA A 438 -15.02 -0.75 -13.97
N GLU A 439 -16.06 -1.48 -14.36
CA GLU A 439 -17.37 -0.91 -14.71
C GLU A 439 -18.21 -0.58 -13.46
N VAL A 440 -18.19 -1.47 -12.46
CA VAL A 440 -18.98 -1.31 -11.24
C VAL A 440 -18.42 -0.20 -10.35
N MET A 441 -17.11 -0.05 -10.27
CA MET A 441 -16.45 0.89 -9.36
C MET A 441 -16.84 2.35 -9.62
N PRO A 442 -16.68 2.94 -10.82
CA PRO A 442 -17.06 4.33 -11.07
C PRO A 442 -18.56 4.60 -10.87
N ARG A 443 -19.42 3.59 -11.06
CA ARG A 443 -20.86 3.69 -10.82
C ARG A 443 -21.20 3.82 -9.33
N LEU A 444 -20.46 3.14 -8.46
CA LEU A 444 -20.72 3.08 -7.02
C LEU A 444 -19.77 3.97 -6.18
N LEU A 445 -18.67 4.43 -6.77
CA LEU A 445 -17.61 5.23 -6.13
C LEU A 445 -17.44 6.54 -6.92
N PRO A 446 -18.27 7.56 -6.65
CA PRO A 446 -18.23 8.82 -7.41
C PRO A 446 -16.91 9.59 -7.18
N HIS A 447 -16.23 9.38 -6.05
CA HIS A 447 -14.99 10.07 -5.71
C HIS A 447 -13.78 9.15 -5.88
N LEU A 448 -13.55 8.73 -7.12
CA LEU A 448 -12.45 7.84 -7.45
C LEU A 448 -11.44 8.52 -8.37
N ARG A 449 -10.19 8.66 -7.89
CA ARG A 449 -9.13 9.29 -8.68
C ARG A 449 -8.71 8.43 -9.86
N VAL A 450 -8.37 7.19 -9.59
CA VAL A 450 -7.83 6.20 -10.54
C VAL A 450 -8.22 4.80 -10.07
N ILE A 451 -8.26 3.84 -11.01
CA ILE A 451 -8.26 2.42 -10.70
C ILE A 451 -6.86 1.87 -11.01
N ASP A 452 -6.16 1.37 -10.00
CA ASP A 452 -4.86 0.73 -10.13
C ASP A 452 -5.01 -0.79 -10.17
N ILE A 453 -4.39 -1.45 -11.15
CA ILE A 453 -4.31 -2.91 -11.19
C ILE A 453 -3.02 -3.38 -10.49
N ASN A 454 -3.18 -4.21 -9.47
CA ASN A 454 -2.05 -4.81 -8.77
C ASN A 454 -1.42 -5.91 -9.63
N CYS A 455 -0.20 -5.67 -10.09
CA CYS A 455 0.64 -6.62 -10.82
C CYS A 455 1.94 -6.92 -10.06
N GLY A 456 2.04 -6.54 -8.79
CA GLY A 456 3.29 -6.58 -8.00
C GLY A 456 3.22 -7.44 -6.75
N CYS A 457 2.02 -7.80 -6.27
CA CYS A 457 1.83 -8.53 -5.03
C CYS A 457 2.55 -9.90 -5.07
N PRO A 458 3.50 -10.18 -4.15
CA PRO A 458 4.27 -11.43 -4.16
C PRO A 458 3.61 -12.56 -3.35
N ILE A 459 2.42 -12.32 -2.79
CA ILE A 459 1.72 -13.28 -1.93
C ILE A 459 1.46 -14.56 -2.70
N GLU A 460 1.88 -15.69 -2.12
CA GLU A 460 1.83 -17.00 -2.79
C GLU A 460 0.40 -17.36 -3.22
N LEU A 461 -0.60 -17.15 -2.36
CA LEU A 461 -2.01 -17.43 -2.67
C LEU A 461 -2.50 -16.62 -3.87
N VAL A 462 -2.17 -15.32 -3.92
CA VAL A 462 -2.58 -14.42 -5.00
C VAL A 462 -1.88 -14.79 -6.31
N TYR A 463 -0.58 -15.11 -6.23
CA TYR A 463 0.22 -15.55 -7.36
C TYR A 463 -0.30 -16.86 -7.95
N GLN A 464 -0.61 -17.86 -7.12
CA GLN A 464 -1.15 -19.15 -7.56
C GLN A 464 -2.51 -19.03 -8.24
N GLN A 465 -3.32 -18.04 -7.86
CA GLN A 465 -4.58 -17.71 -8.53
C GLN A 465 -4.37 -17.04 -9.91
N GLY A 466 -3.13 -16.70 -10.28
CA GLY A 466 -2.80 -15.99 -11.51
C GLY A 466 -2.99 -14.48 -11.44
N ALA A 467 -3.06 -13.91 -10.23
CA ALA A 467 -3.18 -12.47 -9.98
C ALA A 467 -1.89 -11.89 -9.38
N GLY A 468 -1.85 -10.58 -9.13
CA GLY A 468 -0.67 -9.90 -8.60
C GLY A 468 0.55 -10.10 -9.50
N SER A 469 1.70 -10.43 -8.91
CA SER A 469 2.95 -10.64 -9.66
C SER A 469 2.92 -11.74 -10.73
N ALA A 470 1.92 -12.65 -10.73
CA ALA A 470 1.76 -13.63 -11.80
C ALA A 470 1.42 -12.99 -13.16
N LEU A 471 0.83 -11.79 -13.16
CA LEU A 471 0.52 -11.05 -14.38
C LEU A 471 1.78 -10.60 -15.13
N LEU A 472 2.93 -10.49 -14.45
CA LEU A 472 4.21 -10.13 -15.08
C LEU A 472 4.73 -11.20 -16.04
N ASP A 473 4.36 -12.48 -15.82
CA ASP A 473 4.67 -13.59 -16.72
C ASP A 473 3.61 -13.73 -17.84
N ALA A 474 2.51 -12.96 -17.78
CA ALA A 474 1.42 -12.99 -18.75
C ALA A 474 1.13 -11.58 -19.33
N PRO A 475 2.10 -10.93 -19.98
CA PRO A 475 1.98 -9.53 -20.40
C PRO A 475 0.85 -9.29 -21.42
N SER A 476 0.50 -10.28 -22.25
CA SER A 476 -0.67 -10.21 -23.16
C SER A 476 -2.00 -10.17 -22.41
N LYS A 477 -2.10 -10.90 -21.30
CA LYS A 477 -3.30 -10.87 -20.45
C LYS A 477 -3.43 -9.52 -19.75
N LEU A 478 -2.32 -8.98 -19.26
CA LEU A 478 -2.29 -7.68 -18.61
C LEU A 478 -2.66 -6.55 -19.58
N GLU A 479 -2.15 -6.58 -20.82
CA GLU A 479 -2.53 -5.65 -21.88
C GLU A 479 -4.06 -5.64 -22.11
N LYS A 480 -4.67 -6.82 -22.23
CA LYS A 480 -6.13 -6.97 -22.41
C LYS A 480 -6.92 -6.44 -21.21
N MET A 481 -6.41 -6.63 -19.99
CA MET A 481 -7.01 -6.08 -18.79
C MET A 481 -7.02 -4.55 -18.84
N ILE A 482 -5.86 -3.92 -19.05
CA ILE A 482 -5.75 -2.45 -19.10
C ILE A 482 -6.66 -1.87 -20.18
N ARG A 483 -6.62 -2.42 -21.39
CA ARG A 483 -7.45 -1.95 -22.51
C ARG A 483 -8.93 -2.07 -22.21
N GLY A 484 -9.39 -3.25 -21.78
CA GLY A 484 -10.80 -3.45 -21.47
C GLY A 484 -11.27 -2.63 -20.26
N MET A 485 -10.42 -2.46 -19.24
CA MET A 485 -10.71 -1.57 -18.11
C MET A 485 -10.87 -0.12 -18.59
N ASN A 486 -10.02 0.36 -19.51
CA ASN A 486 -10.15 1.70 -20.08
C ASN A 486 -11.45 1.89 -20.85
N VAL A 487 -11.97 0.85 -21.51
CA VAL A 487 -13.26 0.88 -22.21
C VAL A 487 -14.43 1.06 -21.25
N VAL A 488 -14.42 0.40 -20.10
CA VAL A 488 -15.61 0.31 -19.23
C VAL A 488 -15.62 1.26 -18.04
N SER A 489 -14.47 1.84 -17.67
CA SER A 489 -14.33 2.68 -16.48
C SER A 489 -14.79 4.14 -16.62
N GLY A 490 -15.38 4.52 -17.76
CA GLY A 490 -15.83 5.90 -18.00
C GLY A 490 -14.65 6.89 -17.90
N GLU A 491 -14.83 7.99 -17.18
CA GLU A 491 -13.78 9.01 -17.03
C GLU A 491 -12.63 8.60 -16.10
N VAL A 492 -12.74 7.50 -15.34
CA VAL A 492 -11.73 7.11 -14.36
C VAL A 492 -10.52 6.48 -15.07
N PRO A 493 -9.29 7.02 -14.91
CA PRO A 493 -8.09 6.49 -15.54
C PRO A 493 -7.61 5.19 -14.91
N ILE A 494 -6.91 4.37 -15.71
CA ILE A 494 -6.34 3.10 -15.29
C ILE A 494 -4.83 3.19 -15.14
N THR A 495 -4.32 2.74 -13.99
CA THR A 495 -2.88 2.71 -13.65
C THR A 495 -2.46 1.28 -13.31
N ALA A 496 -1.15 1.00 -13.34
CA ALA A 496 -0.63 -0.33 -13.00
C ALA A 496 0.57 -0.27 -12.06
N LYS A 497 0.54 -1.07 -10.99
CA LYS A 497 1.68 -1.25 -10.09
C LYS A 497 2.37 -2.60 -10.34
N ILE A 498 3.61 -2.55 -10.84
CA ILE A 498 4.41 -3.72 -11.22
C ILE A 498 5.66 -3.89 -10.33
N ARG A 499 6.37 -5.01 -10.52
CA ARG A 499 7.71 -5.32 -9.99
C ARG A 499 8.68 -5.49 -11.16
N MET A 500 9.98 -5.57 -10.87
CA MET A 500 11.02 -5.80 -11.88
C MET A 500 10.78 -7.07 -12.72
N GLY A 501 10.12 -8.08 -12.14
CA GLY A 501 9.82 -9.36 -12.76
C GLY A 501 9.49 -10.41 -11.70
N THR A 502 9.21 -11.65 -12.11
CA THR A 502 8.91 -12.74 -11.17
C THR A 502 10.17 -13.39 -10.59
N ARG A 503 11.27 -13.38 -11.33
CA ARG A 503 12.52 -14.08 -10.99
C ARG A 503 13.66 -13.11 -10.67
N ASP A 504 14.53 -13.49 -9.76
CA ASP A 504 15.76 -12.74 -9.47
C ASP A 504 16.75 -12.84 -10.64
N GLY A 505 17.48 -11.76 -10.91
CA GLY A 505 18.45 -11.67 -12.03
C GLY A 505 17.86 -11.77 -13.44
N LYS A 506 16.53 -11.79 -13.59
CA LYS A 506 15.84 -11.83 -14.89
C LYS A 506 14.68 -10.82 -14.93
N PRO A 507 14.99 -9.51 -14.90
CA PRO A 507 13.96 -8.50 -14.91
C PRO A 507 13.22 -8.49 -16.27
N THR A 508 11.91 -8.33 -16.24
CA THR A 508 11.02 -8.28 -17.40
C THR A 508 10.24 -6.97 -17.50
N ALA A 509 10.41 -6.07 -16.53
CA ALA A 509 9.59 -4.85 -16.45
C ALA A 509 9.72 -3.95 -17.67
N GLN A 510 10.90 -3.81 -18.31
CA GLN A 510 11.05 -3.01 -19.54
C GLN A 510 10.09 -3.50 -20.63
N LYS A 511 10.08 -4.81 -20.92
CA LYS A 511 9.16 -5.42 -21.88
C LYS A 511 7.69 -5.24 -21.47
N THR A 512 7.39 -5.33 -20.18
CA THR A 512 6.04 -5.09 -19.68
C THR A 512 5.62 -3.63 -19.87
N ILE A 513 6.51 -2.67 -19.58
CA ILE A 513 6.30 -1.23 -19.74
C ILE A 513 6.08 -0.89 -21.22
N GLU A 514 6.94 -1.36 -22.13
CA GLU A 514 6.77 -1.17 -23.57
C GLU A 514 5.39 -1.66 -24.04
N ARG A 515 4.98 -2.84 -23.57
CA ARG A 515 3.69 -3.41 -23.94
C ARG A 515 2.51 -2.61 -23.39
N LEU A 516 2.63 -2.07 -22.18
CA LEU A 516 1.59 -1.24 -21.57
C LEU A 516 1.50 0.16 -22.21
N ALA A 517 2.62 0.68 -22.69
CA ALA A 517 2.71 1.96 -23.38
C ALA A 517 2.20 1.88 -24.82
N PHE A 518 2.62 0.86 -25.58
CA PHE A 518 2.38 0.78 -27.03
C PHE A 518 1.42 -0.33 -27.46
N GLY A 519 1.21 -1.34 -26.62
CA GLY A 519 0.53 -2.58 -27.00
C GLY A 519 1.50 -3.61 -27.59
N GLY A 520 1.07 -4.88 -27.63
CA GLY A 520 1.85 -5.92 -28.33
C GLY A 520 1.88 -5.66 -29.83
N TYR A 521 2.91 -6.13 -30.55
CA TYR A 521 3.10 -5.85 -32.00
C TYR A 521 1.81 -6.02 -32.84
N GLU A 522 1.10 -7.13 -32.64
CA GLU A 522 -0.15 -7.45 -33.35
C GLU A 522 -1.33 -6.57 -32.93
N ALA A 523 -1.41 -6.23 -31.64
CA ALA A 523 -2.49 -5.42 -31.09
C ALA A 523 -2.27 -3.93 -31.38
N ARG A 524 -1.03 -3.44 -31.36
CA ARG A 524 -0.66 -2.06 -31.62
C ARG A 524 -1.12 -1.59 -32.99
N GLN A 525 -0.96 -2.43 -34.03
CA GLN A 525 -1.34 -2.09 -35.39
C GLN A 525 -2.86 -2.02 -35.60
N ARG A 526 -3.64 -2.76 -34.79
CA ARG A 526 -5.10 -2.87 -34.91
C ARG A 526 -5.85 -1.96 -33.94
N LEU A 527 -5.33 -1.82 -32.74
CA LEU A 527 -6.01 -1.24 -31.58
C LEU A 527 -5.24 -0.07 -30.94
N GLY A 528 -4.02 0.23 -31.40
CA GLY A 528 -3.17 1.27 -30.82
C GLY A 528 -2.70 0.94 -29.40
N ALA A 529 -2.34 1.98 -28.65
CA ALA A 529 -1.88 1.87 -27.27
C ALA A 529 -2.99 1.34 -26.33
N PRO A 530 -2.64 0.60 -25.25
CA PRO A 530 -3.62 0.16 -24.24
C PRO A 530 -4.18 1.31 -23.38
N GLY A 531 -3.49 2.45 -23.32
CA GLY A 531 -3.91 3.64 -22.58
C GLY A 531 -3.59 3.61 -21.08
N CYS A 532 -2.48 3.00 -20.64
CA CYS A 532 -2.09 3.03 -19.23
C CYS A 532 -1.68 4.46 -18.83
N ALA A 533 -2.36 5.04 -17.85
CA ALA A 533 -2.16 6.44 -17.44
C ALA A 533 -0.86 6.65 -16.64
N ALA A 534 -0.53 5.69 -15.79
CA ALA A 534 0.70 5.69 -15.02
C ALA A 534 1.15 4.26 -14.68
N ILE A 535 2.46 4.05 -14.66
CA ILE A 535 3.07 2.81 -14.19
C ILE A 535 3.88 3.12 -12.93
N THR A 536 3.62 2.36 -11.87
CA THR A 536 4.47 2.33 -10.68
C THR A 536 5.36 1.10 -10.70
N LEU A 537 6.68 1.27 -10.65
CA LEU A 537 7.64 0.17 -10.60
C LEU A 537 8.24 0.01 -9.20
N HIS A 538 7.99 -1.15 -8.57
CA HIS A 538 8.77 -1.55 -7.40
C HIS A 538 10.11 -2.15 -7.84
N GLY A 539 11.22 -1.58 -7.35
CA GLY A 539 12.60 -1.97 -7.68
C GLY A 539 13.03 -3.32 -7.12
N ARG A 540 12.11 -4.29 -6.98
CA ARG A 540 12.44 -5.67 -6.61
C ARG A 540 11.72 -6.65 -7.51
N SER A 541 12.30 -7.84 -7.68
CA SER A 541 11.58 -8.98 -8.24
C SER A 541 10.59 -9.56 -7.22
N ARG A 542 9.65 -10.38 -7.68
CA ARG A 542 8.76 -11.14 -6.79
C ARG A 542 9.56 -12.03 -5.84
N GLN A 543 10.52 -12.80 -6.36
CA GLN A 543 11.35 -13.73 -5.58
C GLN A 543 12.19 -13.03 -4.51
N GLN A 544 12.71 -11.84 -4.80
CA GLN A 544 13.45 -11.05 -3.83
C GLN A 544 12.58 -10.63 -2.64
N ARG A 545 11.26 -10.50 -2.85
CA ARG A 545 10.30 -10.00 -1.85
C ARG A 545 10.80 -8.74 -1.17
N TYR A 546 11.36 -8.84 0.04
CA TYR A 546 11.98 -7.76 0.81
C TYR A 546 13.41 -8.05 1.28
N THR A 547 14.00 -9.16 0.82
CA THR A 547 15.31 -9.66 1.28
C THR A 547 16.51 -8.87 0.76
N LYS A 548 16.33 -8.11 -0.32
CA LYS A 548 17.36 -7.26 -0.94
C LYS A 548 16.92 -5.80 -0.94
N ASN A 549 17.83 -4.88 -1.23
CA ASN A 549 17.47 -3.48 -1.46
C ASN A 549 16.74 -3.32 -2.80
N ALA A 550 15.95 -2.26 -2.93
CA ALA A 550 15.37 -1.88 -4.21
C ALA A 550 16.46 -1.40 -5.19
N ASP A 551 16.37 -1.85 -6.43
CA ASP A 551 17.27 -1.47 -7.52
C ASP A 551 16.76 -0.20 -8.22
N TRP A 552 17.25 0.95 -7.73
CA TRP A 552 16.92 2.26 -8.31
C TRP A 552 17.64 2.54 -9.62
N SER A 553 18.74 1.84 -9.93
CA SER A 553 19.41 1.94 -11.23
C SER A 553 18.51 1.39 -12.33
N TYR A 554 17.92 0.21 -12.09
CA TYR A 554 16.96 -0.37 -13.03
C TYR A 554 15.64 0.42 -13.12
N ILE A 555 15.21 1.08 -12.04
CA ILE A 555 14.10 2.05 -12.10
C ILE A 555 14.47 3.22 -13.03
N ALA A 556 15.69 3.75 -12.94
CA ALA A 556 16.15 4.86 -13.78
C ALA A 556 16.20 4.49 -15.28
N GLU A 557 16.64 3.26 -15.60
CA GLU A 557 16.58 2.73 -16.97
C GLU A 557 15.12 2.70 -17.48
N CYS A 558 14.19 2.22 -16.65
CA CYS A 558 12.77 2.18 -17.00
C CYS A 558 12.15 3.59 -17.11
N ALA A 559 12.57 4.54 -16.27
CA ALA A 559 12.13 5.93 -16.35
C ALA A 559 12.58 6.59 -17.65
N THR A 560 13.84 6.34 -18.05
CA THR A 560 14.39 6.79 -19.34
C THR A 560 13.62 6.20 -20.51
N LEU A 561 13.26 4.91 -20.44
CA LEU A 561 12.39 4.26 -21.43
C LEU A 561 11.04 4.98 -21.57
N VAL A 562 10.34 5.26 -20.46
CA VAL A 562 9.06 5.97 -20.48
C VAL A 562 9.21 7.41 -20.98
N LYS A 563 10.29 8.11 -20.60
CA LYS A 563 10.59 9.45 -21.12
C LYS A 563 10.83 9.42 -22.63
N SER A 564 11.58 8.45 -23.14
CA SER A 564 11.81 8.27 -24.57
C SER A 564 10.52 7.93 -25.31
N TYR A 565 9.60 7.19 -24.68
CA TYR A 565 8.26 6.93 -25.20
C TYR A 565 7.46 8.22 -25.35
N ASN A 566 7.39 9.03 -24.29
CA ASN A 566 6.65 10.29 -24.31
C ASN A 566 7.19 11.26 -25.38
N GLN A 567 8.48 11.21 -25.68
CA GLN A 567 9.11 12.01 -26.75
C GLN A 567 8.84 11.46 -28.16
N LYS A 568 8.92 10.13 -28.35
CA LYS A 568 8.79 9.48 -29.66
C LYS A 568 7.35 9.15 -30.06
N LYS A 569 6.35 9.44 -29.20
CA LYS A 569 4.95 9.10 -29.51
C LYS A 569 4.52 9.77 -30.82
N ASP A 570 4.92 11.02 -31.02
CA ASP A 570 4.53 11.82 -32.18
C ASP A 570 5.21 11.30 -33.46
N ASP A 571 6.47 10.83 -33.35
CA ASP A 571 7.20 10.21 -34.48
C ASP A 571 6.68 8.80 -34.85
N LEU A 572 6.17 8.05 -33.87
CA LEU A 572 5.62 6.70 -34.04
C LEU A 572 4.17 6.71 -34.55
N THR A 573 3.56 7.89 -34.56
CA THR A 573 2.26 8.15 -35.16
C THR A 573 2.50 8.43 -36.63
N ASP A 574 2.33 7.40 -37.47
CA ASP A 574 2.47 7.54 -38.92
C ASP A 574 1.53 8.66 -39.42
N THR A 575 2.12 9.68 -40.07
CA THR A 575 1.52 10.94 -40.56
C THR A 575 0.29 10.80 -41.48
N ILE A 576 -0.20 9.57 -41.70
CA ILE A 576 -1.38 9.27 -42.51
C ILE A 576 -2.63 9.09 -41.64
N ASN A 577 -2.52 8.73 -40.35
CA ASN A 577 -3.65 8.63 -39.43
C ASN A 577 -3.30 9.19 -38.05
N GLU A 578 -4.01 10.24 -37.60
CA GLU A 578 -3.96 10.66 -36.21
C GLU A 578 -4.35 9.47 -35.31
N PRO A 579 -3.61 9.17 -34.23
CA PRO A 579 -3.98 8.08 -33.33
C PRO A 579 -5.26 8.51 -32.67
N ASP A 580 -6.31 7.69 -32.80
CA ASP A 580 -7.61 7.98 -32.18
C ASP A 580 -7.40 8.43 -30.73
N ALA A 581 -7.78 9.67 -30.42
CA ALA A 581 -7.55 10.30 -29.14
C ALA A 581 -8.08 9.45 -27.96
N ARG A 582 -9.08 8.61 -28.22
CA ARG A 582 -9.65 7.67 -27.25
C ARG A 582 -8.74 6.51 -26.89
N THR A 583 -7.72 6.21 -27.71
CA THR A 583 -6.74 5.14 -27.44
C THR A 583 -5.47 5.65 -26.75
N GLN A 584 -5.32 6.97 -26.61
CA GLN A 584 -4.17 7.60 -25.99
C GLN A 584 -4.30 7.65 -24.46
N ALA A 585 -3.18 7.85 -23.75
CA ALA A 585 -3.22 8.05 -22.31
C ALA A 585 -4.03 9.30 -21.94
N ASN A 586 -4.38 9.44 -20.67
CA ASN A 586 -5.34 10.42 -20.18
C ASN A 586 -4.83 11.87 -20.11
N THR A 587 -3.77 12.23 -20.82
CA THR A 587 -3.30 13.61 -20.95
C THR A 587 -3.43 14.05 -22.41
N LEU A 588 -3.55 15.35 -22.68
CA LEU A 588 -3.70 15.86 -24.05
C LEU A 588 -2.49 15.51 -24.93
N ASP A 589 -1.30 15.47 -24.32
CA ASP A 589 -0.06 15.00 -24.91
C ASP A 589 0.10 13.46 -24.84
N GLY A 590 -0.90 12.70 -24.39
CA GLY A 590 -0.87 11.23 -24.27
C GLY A 590 0.30 10.67 -23.43
N ARG A 591 0.91 11.50 -22.59
CA ARG A 591 1.98 11.17 -21.65
C ARG A 591 1.53 10.09 -20.66
N MET A 592 2.38 9.08 -20.52
CA MET A 592 2.30 8.11 -19.43
C MET A 592 3.25 8.55 -18.31
N TYR A 593 2.74 8.58 -17.07
CA TYR A 593 3.56 8.87 -15.89
C TYR A 593 4.29 7.63 -15.38
N PHE A 594 5.45 7.83 -14.79
CA PHE A 594 6.28 6.78 -14.21
C PHE A 594 6.64 7.09 -12.75
N VAL A 595 6.20 6.21 -11.85
CA VAL A 595 6.38 6.37 -10.40
C VAL A 595 7.36 5.32 -9.87
N GLY A 596 8.43 5.77 -9.23
CA GLY A 596 9.41 4.89 -8.57
C GLY A 596 8.91 4.38 -7.22
N ASN A 597 9.21 3.13 -6.87
CA ASN A 597 8.85 2.57 -5.56
C ASN A 597 9.92 1.64 -5.01
N GLY A 598 10.17 1.75 -3.71
CA GLY A 598 11.05 0.87 -2.94
C GLY A 598 12.05 1.65 -2.12
N ASP A 599 12.14 1.35 -0.83
CA ASP A 599 13.21 1.81 0.07
C ASP A 599 13.46 3.32 0.12
N CYS A 600 12.43 4.13 -0.18
CA CYS A 600 12.42 5.56 0.09
C CYS A 600 12.08 5.79 1.57
N TYR A 601 13.05 6.31 2.33
CA TYR A 601 13.02 6.38 3.79
C TYR A 601 13.26 7.79 4.34
N SER A 602 13.57 8.74 3.48
CA SER A 602 13.80 10.14 3.80
C SER A 602 13.48 11.07 2.63
N HIS A 603 13.41 12.37 2.92
CA HIS A 603 13.34 13.40 1.88
C HIS A 603 14.55 13.37 0.92
N VAL A 604 15.74 13.01 1.42
CA VAL A 604 16.95 12.88 0.57
C VAL A 604 16.75 11.76 -0.43
N ASP A 605 16.29 10.58 -0.01
CA ASP A 605 15.99 9.47 -0.93
C ASP A 605 14.93 9.90 -1.95
N TYR A 606 13.86 10.55 -1.50
CA TYR A 606 12.80 11.04 -2.39
C TYR A 606 13.37 11.99 -3.47
N LEU A 607 14.11 13.03 -3.06
CA LEU A 607 14.67 14.02 -3.96
C LEU A 607 15.74 13.43 -4.90
N ASP A 608 16.61 12.56 -4.38
CA ASP A 608 17.59 11.81 -5.17
C ASP A 608 16.90 10.99 -6.26
N HIS A 609 15.83 10.27 -5.94
CA HIS A 609 15.12 9.46 -6.92
C HIS A 609 14.40 10.31 -7.97
N ILE A 610 13.88 11.48 -7.62
CA ILE A 610 13.34 12.44 -8.62
C ILE A 610 14.46 12.93 -9.55
N GLN A 611 15.60 13.37 -8.99
CA GLN A 611 16.67 14.03 -9.74
C GLN A 611 17.51 13.04 -10.56
N ASN A 612 17.94 11.94 -9.94
CA ASN A 612 18.90 10.99 -10.50
C ASN A 612 18.23 9.79 -11.17
N ALA A 613 17.14 9.26 -10.60
CA ALA A 613 16.39 8.19 -11.27
C ALA A 613 15.39 8.71 -12.30
N GLY A 614 15.08 10.01 -12.31
CA GLY A 614 14.26 10.65 -13.35
C GLY A 614 12.80 10.20 -13.36
N VAL A 615 12.27 9.72 -12.23
CA VAL A 615 10.86 9.36 -12.07
C VAL A 615 10.00 10.61 -11.88
N ASP A 616 8.73 10.57 -12.29
CA ASP A 616 7.82 11.71 -12.14
C ASP A 616 7.41 11.95 -10.69
N SER A 617 7.27 10.87 -9.92
CA SER A 617 7.05 10.90 -8.46
C SER A 617 7.57 9.63 -7.82
N VAL A 618 7.65 9.61 -6.49
CA VAL A 618 8.02 8.43 -5.70
C VAL A 618 6.86 7.99 -4.82
N MET A 619 6.62 6.69 -4.82
CA MET A 619 5.68 6.02 -3.94
C MET A 619 6.39 5.51 -2.69
N VAL A 620 5.96 5.99 -1.53
CA VAL A 620 6.47 5.66 -0.20
C VAL A 620 5.58 4.59 0.44
N ALA A 621 6.20 3.51 0.92
CA ALA A 621 5.51 2.39 1.55
C ALA A 621 5.91 2.23 3.03
N ARG A 622 6.87 1.35 3.31
CA ARG A 622 7.36 1.07 4.68
C ARG A 622 7.95 2.31 5.37
N GLY A 623 8.54 3.25 4.61
CA GLY A 623 8.99 4.53 5.17
C GLY A 623 7.88 5.30 5.87
N ALA A 624 6.67 5.33 5.29
CA ALA A 624 5.50 5.96 5.91
C ALA A 624 5.00 5.17 7.13
N LEU A 625 5.03 3.83 7.10
CA LEU A 625 4.63 3.01 8.27
C LEU A 625 5.54 3.20 9.47
N ILE A 626 6.85 3.31 9.23
CA ILE A 626 7.82 3.57 10.29
C ILE A 626 7.70 5.03 10.76
N LYS A 627 7.48 5.95 9.81
CA LYS A 627 7.53 7.39 10.05
C LYS A 627 6.53 8.13 9.16
N PRO A 628 5.26 8.32 9.59
CA PRO A 628 4.24 8.96 8.75
C PRO A 628 4.59 10.40 8.34
N TRP A 629 5.34 11.12 9.18
CA TRP A 629 5.83 12.46 8.87
C TRP A 629 6.97 12.51 7.85
N ILE A 630 7.32 11.39 7.19
CA ILE A 630 8.19 11.39 6.01
C ILE A 630 7.66 12.32 4.91
N PHE A 631 6.34 12.45 4.77
CA PHE A 631 5.74 13.38 3.83
C PHE A 631 6.00 14.85 4.22
N GLU A 632 6.05 15.14 5.52
CA GLU A 632 6.38 16.47 6.04
C GLU A 632 7.87 16.78 5.81
N GLU A 633 8.73 15.76 5.94
CA GLU A 633 10.15 15.88 5.58
C GLU A 633 10.34 16.16 4.09
N ILE A 634 9.61 15.45 3.21
CA ILE A 634 9.67 15.65 1.76
C ILE A 634 9.24 17.08 1.41
N GLU A 635 8.14 17.54 1.99
CA GLU A 635 7.65 18.90 1.80
C GLU A 635 8.65 19.96 2.28
N LYS A 636 9.25 19.77 3.46
CA LYS A 636 10.20 20.75 4.05
C LYS A 636 11.62 20.62 3.54
N GLY A 637 11.96 19.52 2.85
CA GLY A 637 13.32 19.22 2.39
C GLY A 637 14.34 19.08 3.53
N GLN A 638 13.92 18.56 4.70
CA GLN A 638 14.82 18.36 5.85
C GLN A 638 14.42 17.15 6.71
N TYR A 639 15.37 16.63 7.49
CA TYR A 639 15.09 15.62 8.50
C TYR A 639 14.30 16.23 9.66
N ILE A 640 13.29 15.51 10.15
CA ILE A 640 12.47 15.96 11.27
C ILE A 640 12.53 14.91 12.38
N ASP A 641 13.15 15.30 13.50
CA ASP A 641 13.24 14.51 14.72
C ASP A 641 12.09 14.85 15.66
N LYS A 642 10.98 14.11 15.55
CA LYS A 642 9.82 14.30 16.42
C LYS A 642 10.09 13.74 17.81
N SER A 643 9.78 14.54 18.83
CA SER A 643 9.88 14.12 20.24
C SER A 643 8.98 12.91 20.54
N ALA A 644 9.26 12.20 21.63
CA ALA A 644 8.43 11.07 22.05
C ALA A 644 6.98 11.47 22.32
N SER A 645 6.74 12.66 22.87
CA SER A 645 5.40 13.19 23.12
C SER A 645 4.64 13.52 21.85
N GLU A 646 5.30 14.11 20.83
CA GLU A 646 4.67 14.32 19.52
C GLU A 646 4.30 12.99 18.85
N ARG A 647 5.20 12.01 18.91
CA ARG A 647 4.96 10.66 18.36
C ARG A 647 3.80 9.96 19.06
N LEU A 648 3.71 10.10 20.39
CA LEU A 648 2.58 9.60 21.16
C LEU A 648 1.28 10.32 20.78
N GLY A 649 1.32 11.63 20.52
CA GLY A 649 0.18 12.38 19.98
C GLY A 649 -0.30 11.88 18.61
N TYR A 650 0.58 11.35 17.77
CA TYR A 650 0.17 10.72 16.49
C TYR A 650 -0.52 9.37 16.72
N ILE A 651 -0.12 8.62 17.74
CA ILE A 651 -0.82 7.40 18.17
C ILE A 651 -2.24 7.76 18.66
N GLU A 652 -2.36 8.83 19.46
CA GLU A 652 -3.67 9.35 19.86
C GLU A 652 -4.55 9.70 18.65
N LYS A 653 -4.00 10.46 17.69
CA LYS A 653 -4.72 10.81 16.46
C LYS A 653 -5.20 9.57 15.71
N PHE A 654 -4.34 8.57 15.53
CA PHE A 654 -4.72 7.31 14.90
C PHE A 654 -5.88 6.63 15.63
N VAL A 655 -5.86 6.60 16.98
CA VAL A 655 -6.96 6.04 17.77
C VAL A 655 -8.25 6.81 17.56
N ARG A 656 -8.22 8.15 17.61
CA ARG A 656 -9.41 8.98 17.37
C ARG A 656 -9.99 8.73 15.97
N TYR A 657 -9.14 8.67 14.94
CA TYR A 657 -9.58 8.37 13.57
C TYR A 657 -10.08 6.93 13.43
N GLY A 658 -9.52 5.98 14.17
CA GLY A 658 -9.99 4.60 14.21
C GLY A 658 -11.37 4.47 14.82
N LEU A 659 -11.64 5.15 15.94
CA LEU A 659 -12.96 5.18 16.58
C LEU A 659 -14.00 5.84 15.66
N GLU A 660 -13.61 6.89 14.93
CA GLU A 660 -14.46 7.52 13.93
C GLU A 660 -14.75 6.60 12.72
N ALA A 661 -13.75 5.85 12.26
CA ALA A 661 -13.85 5.00 11.07
C ALA A 661 -14.52 3.64 11.34
N TRP A 662 -14.29 3.04 12.51
CA TRP A 662 -14.76 1.69 12.85
C TRP A 662 -15.86 1.68 13.91
N GLY A 663 -15.97 2.73 14.72
CA GLY A 663 -16.97 2.86 15.78
C GLY A 663 -16.35 3.07 17.16
N SER A 664 -17.12 3.66 18.06
CA SER A 664 -16.77 3.83 19.47
C SER A 664 -17.41 2.77 20.38
N ASP A 665 -18.06 1.76 19.80
CA ASP A 665 -18.56 0.57 20.49
C ASP A 665 -17.43 -0.45 20.72
N GLU A 666 -17.73 -1.57 21.38
CA GLU A 666 -16.72 -2.59 21.70
C GLU A 666 -16.01 -3.14 20.45
N VAL A 667 -16.77 -3.34 19.37
CA VAL A 667 -16.24 -3.84 18.10
C VAL A 667 -15.29 -2.80 17.49
N GLY A 668 -15.69 -1.54 17.44
CA GLY A 668 -14.86 -0.46 16.91
C GLY A 668 -13.59 -0.21 17.76
N VAL A 669 -13.68 -0.29 19.08
CA VAL A 669 -12.52 -0.23 19.99
C VAL A 669 -11.56 -1.41 19.74
N GLY A 670 -12.07 -2.64 19.64
CA GLY A 670 -11.27 -3.82 19.34
C GLY A 670 -10.57 -3.74 17.97
N GLN A 671 -11.30 -3.28 16.95
CA GLN A 671 -10.75 -3.08 15.61
C GLN A 671 -9.68 -2.00 15.58
N THR A 672 -9.90 -0.88 16.29
CA THR A 672 -8.93 0.21 16.44
C THR A 672 -7.67 -0.27 17.12
N ARG A 673 -7.81 -1.00 18.24
CA ARG A 673 -6.66 -1.59 18.95
C ARG A 673 -5.86 -2.50 18.04
N ARG A 674 -6.53 -3.41 17.33
CA ARG A 674 -5.88 -4.35 16.41
C ARG A 674 -5.01 -3.63 15.38
N PHE A 675 -5.57 -2.66 14.66
CA PHE A 675 -4.80 -1.97 13.61
C PHE A 675 -3.74 -1.03 14.18
N LEU A 676 -3.96 -0.46 15.37
CA LEU A 676 -2.93 0.30 16.07
C LEU A 676 -1.72 -0.60 16.38
N LEU A 677 -1.93 -1.79 16.95
CA LEU A 677 -0.84 -2.71 17.28
C LEU A 677 -0.11 -3.20 16.01
N GLU A 678 -0.86 -3.44 14.94
CA GLU A 678 -0.25 -3.76 13.66
C GLU A 678 0.62 -2.58 13.16
N TRP A 679 0.19 -1.32 13.30
CA TRP A 679 1.02 -0.16 12.92
C TRP A 679 2.23 0.02 13.84
N LEU A 680 2.08 -0.15 15.16
CA LEU A 680 3.18 -0.08 16.13
C LEU A 680 4.30 -1.09 15.82
N SER A 681 3.96 -2.25 15.24
CA SER A 681 4.93 -3.24 14.74
C SER A 681 5.86 -2.74 13.62
N PHE A 682 5.55 -1.58 13.03
CA PHE A 682 6.44 -0.84 12.13
C PHE A 682 7.01 0.41 12.80
N ALA A 683 6.19 1.18 13.50
CA ALA A 683 6.58 2.45 14.10
C ALA A 683 7.75 2.30 15.11
N HIS A 684 7.81 1.17 15.84
CA HIS A 684 8.89 0.90 16.79
C HIS A 684 10.29 0.84 16.15
N ARG A 685 10.36 0.64 14.82
CA ARG A 685 11.62 0.59 14.06
C ARG A 685 12.23 1.97 13.86
N TYR A 686 11.50 3.05 14.16
CA TYR A 686 12.04 4.40 14.05
C TYR A 686 13.09 4.64 15.12
N VAL A 687 14.31 4.95 14.66
CA VAL A 687 15.40 5.42 15.51
C VAL A 687 15.46 6.94 15.39
N PRO A 688 15.31 7.69 16.50
CA PRO A 688 15.38 9.15 16.46
C PRO A 688 16.68 9.67 15.85
N VAL A 689 16.57 10.71 15.03
CA VAL A 689 17.71 11.27 14.29
C VAL A 689 18.79 11.79 15.25
N GLY A 690 18.37 12.42 16.36
CA GLY A 690 19.29 12.96 17.36
C GLY A 690 20.13 11.95 18.12
N ILE A 691 19.78 10.65 18.10
CA ILE A 691 20.54 9.58 18.78
C ILE A 691 21.39 8.74 17.82
N LEU A 692 21.22 8.92 16.51
CA LEU A 692 22.08 8.27 15.52
C LEU A 692 23.48 8.87 15.57
N ALA A 693 24.49 8.01 15.50
CA ALA A 693 25.88 8.42 15.39
C ALA A 693 26.24 8.91 13.97
N HIS A 694 25.45 8.50 12.96
CA HIS A 694 25.70 8.85 11.57
C HIS A 694 24.41 9.16 10.82
N LEU A 695 24.49 10.14 9.91
CA LEU A 695 23.45 10.50 8.96
C LEU A 695 23.99 10.27 7.54
N PRO A 696 23.14 9.89 6.56
CA PRO A 696 21.68 9.80 6.63
C PRO A 696 21.18 8.54 7.36
N PRO A 697 19.99 8.60 8.00
CA PRO A 697 19.36 7.43 8.60
C PRO A 697 19.01 6.41 7.50
N SER A 698 19.29 5.13 7.75
CA SER A 698 18.82 4.03 6.92
C SER A 698 17.80 3.24 7.72
N LEU A 699 16.53 3.30 7.34
CA LEU A 699 15.46 2.58 8.04
C LEU A 699 15.52 1.05 7.83
N GLN A 700 16.41 0.58 6.95
CA GLN A 700 16.72 -0.84 6.81
C GLN A 700 17.76 -1.32 7.84
N ASP A 701 18.54 -0.39 8.40
CA ASP A 701 19.54 -0.68 9.42
C ASP A 701 18.86 -0.88 10.78
N ARG A 702 19.31 -1.87 11.55
CA ARG A 702 18.71 -2.23 12.84
C ARG A 702 19.57 -1.73 13.98
N PRO A 703 19.02 -0.97 14.95
CA PRO A 703 19.80 -0.52 16.08
C PRO A 703 20.16 -1.72 16.97
N PRO A 704 21.35 -1.73 17.59
CA PRO A 704 21.58 -2.55 18.78
C PRO A 704 20.60 -2.13 19.90
N ALA A 705 20.55 -2.91 20.98
CA ALA A 705 19.73 -2.53 22.13
C ALA A 705 20.16 -1.15 22.66
N TYR A 706 19.22 -0.21 22.71
CA TYR A 706 19.46 1.16 23.12
C TYR A 706 18.35 1.66 24.03
N ARG A 707 18.68 2.63 24.88
CA ARG A 707 17.73 3.40 25.68
C ARG A 707 17.46 4.72 24.96
N GLY A 708 16.19 5.10 24.85
CA GLY A 708 15.80 6.39 24.27
C GLY A 708 16.20 7.57 25.15
N ARG A 709 16.02 8.80 24.64
CA ARG A 709 16.22 10.05 25.40
C ARG A 709 15.29 10.20 26.61
N SER A 710 14.20 9.44 26.63
CA SER A 710 13.24 9.36 27.72
C SER A 710 12.69 7.95 27.86
N ASP A 711 12.03 7.66 28.98
CA ASP A 711 11.38 6.36 29.19
C ASP A 711 10.25 6.11 28.18
N LEU A 712 9.51 7.17 27.79
CA LEU A 712 8.51 7.08 26.73
C LEU A 712 9.15 6.78 25.37
N GLU A 713 10.30 7.41 25.05
CA GLU A 713 11.02 7.10 23.82
C GLU A 713 11.50 5.64 23.78
N THR A 714 11.95 5.13 24.93
CA THR A 714 12.35 3.73 25.11
C THR A 714 11.15 2.79 24.93
N LEU A 715 9.99 3.14 25.50
CA LEU A 715 8.74 2.38 25.32
C LEU A 715 8.30 2.32 23.85
N LEU A 716 8.36 3.45 23.14
CA LEU A 716 8.01 3.54 21.73
C LEU A 716 8.99 2.76 20.82
N ALA A 717 10.23 2.55 21.26
CA ALA A 717 11.24 1.76 20.55
C ALA A 717 11.18 0.25 20.85
N SER A 718 10.39 -0.15 21.87
CA SER A 718 10.30 -1.55 22.31
C SER A 718 9.81 -2.46 21.18
N ASP A 719 10.49 -3.58 20.99
CA ASP A 719 10.08 -4.66 20.09
C ASP A 719 9.10 -5.65 20.76
N ASN A 720 8.83 -5.49 22.05
CA ASN A 720 7.89 -6.32 22.78
C ASN A 720 6.43 -5.89 22.52
N TYR A 721 5.62 -6.81 21.98
CA TYR A 721 4.21 -6.53 21.70
C TYR A 721 3.37 -6.24 22.94
N LEU A 722 3.78 -6.71 24.11
CA LEU A 722 3.11 -6.40 25.37
C LEU A 722 3.22 -4.91 25.69
N ASP A 723 4.32 -4.26 25.31
CA ASP A 723 4.47 -2.81 25.47
C ASP A 723 3.59 -2.05 24.46
N TRP A 724 3.39 -2.60 23.26
CA TRP A 724 2.43 -2.04 22.30
C TRP A 724 0.99 -2.12 22.83
N ILE A 725 0.64 -3.21 23.51
CA ILE A 725 -0.65 -3.35 24.20
C ILE A 725 -0.78 -2.25 25.25
N LYS A 726 0.22 -2.06 26.12
CA LYS A 726 0.20 -0.98 27.12
C LYS A 726 0.02 0.40 26.50
N ILE A 727 0.70 0.70 25.39
CA ILE A 727 0.51 1.95 24.64
C ILE A 727 -0.95 2.08 24.17
N SER A 728 -1.54 1.00 23.65
CA SER A 728 -2.95 1.03 23.24
C SER A 728 -3.91 1.25 24.41
N GLU A 729 -3.57 0.75 25.60
CA GLU A 729 -4.39 0.87 26.81
C GLU A 729 -4.45 2.31 27.33
N MET A 730 -3.44 3.13 27.03
CA MET A 730 -3.45 4.57 27.36
C MET A 730 -4.65 5.31 26.75
N TYR A 731 -5.18 4.82 25.62
CA TYR A 731 -6.24 5.48 24.86
C TYR A 731 -7.53 4.67 24.75
N LEU A 732 -7.43 3.34 24.70
CA LEU A 732 -8.57 2.43 24.51
C LEU A 732 -8.97 1.70 25.81
N GLY A 733 -8.37 2.10 26.94
CA GLY A 733 -8.48 1.43 28.24
C GLY A 733 -7.88 0.01 28.24
N PRO A 734 -7.99 -0.72 29.36
CA PRO A 734 -7.42 -2.05 29.51
C PRO A 734 -7.86 -3.02 28.41
N ALA A 735 -6.92 -3.84 27.93
CA ALA A 735 -7.25 -4.92 27.02
C ALA A 735 -8.07 -6.00 27.74
N HIS A 736 -9.09 -6.54 27.08
CA HIS A 736 -9.89 -7.61 27.66
C HIS A 736 -9.03 -8.87 27.87
N LYS A 737 -9.39 -9.74 28.82
CA LYS A 737 -8.66 -10.99 29.09
C LYS A 737 -8.61 -11.94 27.88
N ASP A 738 -9.62 -11.85 27.01
CA ASP A 738 -9.70 -12.63 25.77
C ASP A 738 -9.00 -11.93 24.58
N PHE A 739 -8.50 -10.70 24.77
CA PHE A 739 -7.75 -10.00 23.74
C PHE A 739 -6.44 -10.75 23.50
N ARG A 740 -6.27 -11.28 22.29
CA ARG A 740 -5.03 -11.91 21.86
C ARG A 740 -4.48 -11.15 20.68
N PHE A 741 -3.27 -10.64 20.84
CA PHE A 741 -2.50 -10.10 19.74
C PHE A 741 -1.21 -10.88 19.60
N GLN A 742 -1.04 -11.49 18.43
CA GLN A 742 0.23 -12.05 18.04
C GLN A 742 0.75 -11.21 16.89
N PRO A 743 1.92 -10.55 17.04
CA PRO A 743 2.57 -9.88 15.94
C PRO A 743 2.71 -10.84 14.77
N LYS A 744 2.58 -10.32 13.56
CA LYS A 744 2.72 -11.12 12.34
C LYS A 744 4.10 -11.80 12.26
N HIS A 745 5.07 -11.23 12.98
CA HIS A 745 6.44 -11.70 13.11
C HIS A 745 6.66 -12.33 14.49
N LYS A 746 6.54 -13.66 14.60
CA LYS A 746 6.88 -14.39 15.84
C LYS A 746 8.37 -14.27 16.20
N SER A 747 9.22 -13.83 15.26
CA SER A 747 10.65 -13.53 15.47
C SER A 747 10.92 -12.18 16.13
N ASN A 748 9.92 -11.28 16.24
CA ASN A 748 10.15 -9.90 16.67
C ASN A 748 9.69 -9.62 18.09
N SER A 749 9.05 -10.58 18.76
CA SER A 749 8.48 -10.33 20.07
C SER A 749 8.60 -11.56 20.94
N TYR A 750 9.47 -11.51 21.92
CA TYR A 750 9.67 -12.60 22.88
C TYR A 750 8.70 -12.40 24.05
N GLU A 751 7.96 -13.46 24.42
CA GLU A 751 7.47 -13.58 25.80
C GLU A 751 8.70 -13.89 26.65
N ILE A 752 9.10 -12.96 27.51
CA ILE A 752 10.04 -13.27 28.58
C ILE A 752 9.19 -13.95 29.64
N GLU A 753 9.25 -15.28 29.72
CA GLU A 753 8.85 -15.98 30.95
C GLU A 753 9.74 -15.40 32.05
N ALA A 754 9.12 -14.67 32.98
CA ALA A 754 9.80 -14.23 34.17
C ALA A 754 10.15 -15.48 34.98
N GLU A 755 11.39 -15.98 34.82
CA GLU A 755 11.97 -16.92 35.76
C GLU A 755 12.07 -16.21 37.12
N GLY A 756 11.20 -16.64 38.05
CA GLY A 756 11.37 -16.40 39.47
C GLY A 756 12.41 -17.32 40.06
#